data_AF-A0A6J1R2P4-F1
#
_entry.id   AF-A0A6J1R2P4-F1
#
_cell.length_a   1.000
_cell.length_b   1.000
_cell.length_c   1.000
_cell.angle_alpha   90.00
_cell.angle_beta   90.00
_cell.angle_gamma   90.00
#
_symmetry.space_group_name_H-M   'P 1'
#
loop_
_entity.id
_entity.type
_entity.pdbx_description
1 polymer ?
#
loop_
_entity_poly.entity_id
_entity_poly.type
_entity_poly.pdbx_seq_one_letter_code
_entity_poly.pdbx_strand_id
1 'polypeptide(L)'
;MPHNLNSASTNSANTGPNHQAYPQQPYHRENADGLQPEKEPVEFDTSHLRGAPTEVEALVHNIKEVAQQFLYHWRTFPIVLPPPLSSCTEGEDTLARKKYHLRDLFVAPSFDELDAVAVDSKGEPRRLTNKQLESIRERGEFEVDSINFAGQTHRWRLSGLLQRGRDRRRDALLTDLALATRFLVVTAKARLVSHCFSVSQSLKALLTGLLRLLDIIIGVPSLQAHNLDAKIREERCRYLVAELVCRSEYEDSLELLCGFIRKQLRRATTEKFEVERESSQLLPVSVPFVFGTPGGAAVDLRLFSRDIIRKALPTLVAILERETRGWFLHFRERLISELRAQKKPDEEIEREVNEAVMREYLQRVYSNILSHPDILALGEGIAQLLVQQAQSVVLMHRAVENMQRKLSQTKESLRHRIESEHPILSRIQPWMRDRMREAEENFIEECEWSAHEEALALCSHQNLTQTVYFLNRDLTFMKEREPVLLKELRKVKTPTRTYQWPTQIWLPKNWIIRRNFQGQSEIIPTVLSNTPTSITTPRADPSQPVFLVEREIVHTTTTRWPMWRWINYIARTWCWTWNAMFLLGVAVPWCSPVSFRALLLVQPFTPDLELSQLNGTLFPRKSSQMPTLCSRLIALWRHISKSRTHFETEPDTGFIGKGMTRHLNRLWNYGAKGLLGTLIILFIFPVVCVLASVSSLIVALTAVLWMPLVTLTLHAFMALIMDLDSPEPSRNRYFVVMEALAWNIGVQGCLQPIAALFVAFVLCPVISFVILTIAVIRYWVRVFWDTVMFHLVIKNRGRIPASDSFVVKRIAGPGLASDYYYQIRAEQALAAFEAKLELDELLAFQQETERLITQPQRDFTQFVEACFGPFAASLAKTKDPYKSLEKEAKDLIAVLHEKLDRRRKNLQTGLGVAVRSKIKLTTFDLKVVIQQGALMLERLYPTHVFARLPGNEEDFWENKGLGVCDWAGLAGLMYADIFSLDFLQPLDDSDTKFRLEPHPGVDLSRYTDMVHSTELGGINGPDLLGAVYAPRGNIQVHSPYLEVSAFNPRAKQASNSRKSDKRCDTSGLLTSTKIRRRTMTSENNSEGRWQPWKRQIHPYSAEKLVIPLPIPHPAHIAVTIHNRDSEDPIPLDSELCQNILRAIEESPGEMATEYVSRYRGGGCGGDSSFDSVASQSSVSIDTGLDKENETTQETAATNAEKDGETYHWTLSNWGGGMTRRRNNSGSIKVDLASPEDVTLDTDTTRVMFSTYGTTV
;
A
#
# COMPACT_ATOMS: atom_id res chain seq x y z
N MET A 1 4.06 -62.35 -25.99
CA MET A 1 4.80 -62.83 -27.17
C MET A 1 4.69 -61.78 -28.26
N PRO A 2 5.67 -61.60 -29.16
CA PRO A 2 7.13 -61.57 -28.98
C PRO A 2 7.63 -60.12 -29.37
N HIS A 3 8.82 -59.77 -29.89
CA HIS A 3 10.11 -60.43 -30.17
C HIS A 3 11.25 -59.36 -30.17
N ASN A 4 12.50 -59.84 -30.16
CA ASN A 4 13.77 -59.37 -30.76
C ASN A 4 13.74 -58.06 -31.60
N LEU A 5 14.78 -57.21 -31.54
CA LEU A 5 16.12 -57.48 -32.09
C LEU A 5 17.27 -56.63 -31.51
N ASN A 6 18.51 -57.11 -31.71
CA ASN A 6 19.78 -56.38 -31.49
C ASN A 6 19.98 -55.27 -32.56
N SER A 7 20.91 -54.31 -32.50
CA SER A 7 22.33 -54.39 -32.09
C SER A 7 23.04 -53.02 -32.09
N ALA A 8 24.16 -52.90 -31.33
CA ALA A 8 25.45 -52.21 -31.65
C ALA A 8 25.50 -50.74 -32.20
N SER A 9 26.54 -49.91 -32.00
CA SER A 9 27.63 -49.78 -31.01
C SER A 9 28.60 -48.65 -31.44
N THR A 10 29.09 -47.76 -30.55
CA THR A 10 30.36 -47.00 -30.72
C THR A 10 30.83 -46.33 -29.41
N ASN A 11 32.13 -46.02 -29.30
CA ASN A 11 32.81 -45.61 -28.05
C ASN A 11 33.48 -44.21 -28.09
N SER A 12 33.50 -43.52 -26.94
CA SER A 12 34.63 -42.71 -26.42
C SER A 12 34.34 -42.36 -24.94
N ALA A 13 35.06 -42.83 -23.92
CA ALA A 13 36.44 -42.45 -23.52
C ALA A 13 36.56 -40.94 -23.18
N ASN A 14 37.01 -40.47 -22.00
CA ASN A 14 37.52 -41.06 -20.73
C ASN A 14 37.13 -40.11 -19.55
N THR A 15 37.38 -40.31 -18.24
CA THR A 15 38.30 -41.18 -17.45
C THR A 15 37.71 -41.43 -16.03
N GLY A 16 38.41 -42.20 -15.16
CA GLY A 16 38.08 -42.37 -13.72
C GLY A 16 38.77 -41.36 -12.77
N PRO A 17 38.85 -41.62 -11.44
CA PRO A 17 39.19 -42.93 -10.86
C PRO A 17 38.27 -43.49 -9.76
N ASN A 18 38.19 -44.83 -9.73
CA ASN A 18 37.98 -45.74 -8.59
C ASN A 18 37.22 -45.25 -7.34
N HIS A 19 35.95 -45.64 -7.21
CA HIS A 19 35.41 -46.11 -5.93
C HIS A 19 35.47 -47.64 -5.86
N GLN A 20 35.84 -48.18 -4.70
CA GLN A 20 35.82 -49.62 -4.45
C GLN A 20 34.38 -50.08 -4.17
N ALA A 21 33.92 -51.11 -4.87
CA ALA A 21 32.62 -51.72 -4.61
C ALA A 21 32.66 -52.54 -3.31
N TYR A 22 31.96 -52.07 -2.28
CA TYR A 22 31.60 -52.91 -1.14
C TYR A 22 30.51 -53.91 -1.56
N PRO A 23 30.54 -55.16 -1.07
CA PRO A 23 29.59 -56.18 -1.50
C PRO A 23 28.19 -55.88 -0.96
N GLN A 24 27.24 -55.64 -1.87
CA GLN A 24 25.82 -55.67 -1.53
C GLN A 24 25.43 -57.09 -1.10
N GLN A 25 25.28 -57.30 0.20
CA GLN A 25 24.67 -58.53 0.72
C GLN A 25 23.17 -58.50 0.40
N PRO A 26 22.62 -59.48 -0.33
CA PRO A 26 21.18 -59.58 -0.52
C PRO A 26 20.55 -59.99 0.81
N TYR A 27 19.72 -59.11 1.39
CA TYR A 27 18.89 -59.46 2.55
C TYR A 27 17.87 -60.52 2.12
N HIS A 28 18.16 -61.77 2.42
CA HIS A 28 17.19 -62.84 2.28
C HIS A 28 16.00 -62.56 3.20
N ARG A 29 14.81 -62.48 2.59
CA ARG A 29 13.54 -62.27 3.27
C ARG A 29 13.12 -63.58 3.93
N GLU A 30 13.66 -63.87 5.12
CA GLU A 30 13.37 -65.13 5.82
C GLU A 30 11.88 -65.27 6.19
N ASN A 31 11.22 -66.18 5.50
CA ASN A 31 10.05 -66.98 5.91
C ASN A 31 9.02 -66.29 6.82
N ALA A 32 8.18 -65.44 6.23
CA ALA A 32 6.94 -64.94 6.83
C ALA A 32 5.68 -65.36 6.03
N ASP A 33 5.72 -66.54 5.40
CA ASP A 33 4.72 -67.03 4.42
C ASP A 33 3.31 -67.31 4.99
N GLY A 34 3.09 -67.08 6.28
CA GLY A 34 1.78 -67.20 6.96
C GLY A 34 1.08 -65.88 7.28
N LEU A 35 1.57 -64.74 6.78
CA LEU A 35 1.11 -63.39 7.18
C LEU A 35 0.71 -62.47 6.01
N GLN A 36 0.35 -63.01 4.85
CA GLN A 36 -0.25 -62.24 3.75
C GLN A 36 -1.77 -62.05 3.98
N PRO A 37 -2.37 -60.93 3.56
CA PRO A 37 -3.79 -60.67 3.81
C PRO A 37 -4.71 -61.56 2.95
N GLU A 38 -5.59 -62.32 3.58
CA GLU A 38 -6.51 -63.24 2.90
C GLU A 38 -7.68 -62.48 2.25
N LYS A 39 -7.97 -62.80 0.98
CA LYS A 39 -9.13 -62.30 0.22
C LYS A 39 -10.26 -63.32 0.22
N GLU A 40 -11.49 -62.86 0.41
CA GLU A 40 -12.70 -63.67 0.33
C GLU A 40 -13.71 -62.98 -0.61
N PRO A 41 -14.34 -63.69 -1.56
CA PRO A 41 -15.17 -63.06 -2.60
C PRO A 41 -16.45 -62.47 -2.00
N VAL A 42 -16.87 -61.31 -2.51
CA VAL A 42 -18.09 -60.64 -2.05
C VAL A 42 -19.31 -61.44 -2.50
N GLU A 43 -20.14 -61.91 -1.56
CA GLU A 43 -21.40 -62.54 -1.90
C GLU A 43 -22.49 -61.52 -2.30
N PHE A 44 -23.20 -61.82 -3.37
CA PHE A 44 -24.32 -61.03 -3.87
C PHE A 44 -25.61 -61.85 -3.82
N ASP A 45 -26.62 -61.41 -3.06
CA ASP A 45 -27.92 -62.07 -3.08
C ASP A 45 -28.71 -61.74 -4.36
N THR A 46 -29.19 -62.78 -5.03
CA THR A 46 -30.02 -62.72 -6.24
C THR A 46 -31.46 -63.20 -6.01
N SER A 47 -31.85 -63.48 -4.75
CA SER A 47 -33.18 -64.00 -4.36
C SER A 47 -34.36 -63.17 -4.86
N HIS A 48 -34.16 -61.85 -5.03
CA HIS A 48 -35.16 -60.89 -5.48
C HIS A 48 -35.56 -61.03 -6.97
N LEU A 49 -34.86 -61.83 -7.78
CA LEU A 49 -35.16 -61.96 -9.22
C LEU A 49 -36.38 -62.85 -9.55
N ARG A 50 -36.89 -63.62 -8.59
CA ARG A 50 -37.94 -64.65 -8.80
C ARG A 50 -39.10 -64.16 -9.66
N GLY A 51 -39.16 -64.63 -10.90
CA GLY A 51 -40.24 -64.32 -11.85
C GLY A 51 -39.88 -63.29 -12.91
N ALA A 52 -38.60 -62.93 -13.04
CA ALA A 52 -38.08 -62.22 -14.21
C ALA A 52 -38.05 -63.14 -15.45
N PRO A 53 -37.94 -62.58 -16.68
CA PRO A 53 -37.71 -63.39 -17.88
C PRO A 53 -36.40 -64.19 -17.76
N THR A 54 -36.39 -65.43 -18.25
CA THR A 54 -35.24 -66.35 -18.13
C THR A 54 -33.94 -65.80 -18.74
N GLU A 55 -34.03 -64.99 -19.78
CA GLU A 55 -32.90 -64.28 -20.39
C GLU A 55 -32.26 -63.26 -19.42
N VAL A 56 -33.08 -62.59 -18.60
CA VAL A 56 -32.63 -61.62 -17.59
C VAL A 56 -32.07 -62.34 -16.36
N GLU A 57 -32.71 -63.42 -15.91
CA GLU A 57 -32.18 -64.25 -14.81
C GLU A 57 -30.79 -64.81 -15.18
N ALA A 58 -30.61 -65.32 -16.41
CA ALA A 58 -29.33 -65.78 -16.91
C ALA A 58 -28.27 -64.66 -17.02
N LEU A 59 -28.64 -63.48 -17.53
CA LEU A 59 -27.73 -62.34 -17.63
C LEU A 59 -27.23 -61.88 -16.25
N VAL A 60 -28.13 -61.75 -15.26
CA VAL A 60 -27.74 -61.32 -13.92
C VAL A 60 -26.94 -62.40 -13.18
N HIS A 61 -27.18 -63.69 -13.44
CA HIS A 61 -26.31 -64.76 -12.95
C HIS A 61 -24.90 -64.68 -13.55
N ASN A 62 -24.75 -64.46 -14.85
CA ASN A 62 -23.42 -64.27 -15.48
C ASN A 62 -22.70 -63.04 -14.89
N ILE A 63 -23.40 -61.91 -14.71
CA ILE A 63 -22.85 -60.71 -14.09
C ILE A 63 -22.44 -60.97 -12.62
N LYS A 64 -23.22 -61.76 -11.88
CA LYS A 64 -22.88 -62.18 -10.51
C LYS A 64 -21.62 -63.05 -10.49
N GLU A 65 -21.50 -64.05 -11.35
CA GLU A 65 -20.30 -64.91 -11.40
C GLU A 65 -19.04 -64.08 -11.69
N VAL A 66 -19.10 -63.14 -12.64
CA VAL A 66 -17.99 -62.22 -12.92
C VAL A 66 -17.74 -61.27 -11.74
N ALA A 67 -18.78 -60.73 -11.11
CA ALA A 67 -18.62 -59.89 -9.91
C ALA A 67 -17.94 -60.65 -8.75
N GLN A 68 -18.29 -61.92 -8.52
CA GLN A 68 -17.68 -62.76 -7.49
C GLN A 68 -16.26 -63.22 -7.83
N GLN A 69 -15.84 -63.16 -9.10
CA GLN A 69 -14.44 -63.40 -9.51
C GLN A 69 -13.54 -62.17 -9.32
N PHE A 70 -14.08 -60.96 -9.47
CA PHE A 70 -13.30 -59.71 -9.39
C PHE A 70 -13.40 -58.99 -8.03
N LEU A 71 -14.47 -59.17 -7.27
CA LEU A 71 -14.76 -58.42 -6.05
C LEU A 71 -14.60 -59.27 -4.79
N TYR A 72 -13.84 -58.74 -3.84
CA TYR A 72 -13.44 -59.38 -2.59
C TYR A 72 -13.54 -58.41 -1.42
N HIS A 73 -13.54 -58.95 -0.21
CA HIS A 73 -13.26 -58.24 1.04
C HIS A 73 -12.01 -58.84 1.71
N TRP A 74 -11.52 -58.22 2.78
CA TRP A 74 -10.43 -58.80 3.56
C TRP A 74 -11.00 -59.73 4.63
N ARG A 75 -10.63 -61.01 4.55
CA ARG A 75 -10.98 -62.03 5.54
C ARG A 75 -10.09 -61.95 6.77
N THR A 76 -8.80 -61.76 6.53
CA THR A 76 -7.81 -61.41 7.55
C THR A 76 -6.84 -60.36 6.98
N PHE A 77 -6.59 -59.29 7.74
CA PHE A 77 -5.63 -58.25 7.36
C PHE A 77 -4.65 -58.00 8.51
N PRO A 78 -3.50 -58.69 8.55
CA PRO A 78 -2.58 -58.65 9.69
C PRO A 78 -1.75 -57.35 9.70
N ILE A 79 -2.20 -56.33 10.43
CA ILE A 79 -1.46 -55.07 10.62
C ILE A 79 -0.25 -55.32 11.54
N VAL A 80 0.91 -55.60 10.94
CA VAL A 80 2.23 -55.70 11.59
C VAL A 80 3.05 -54.48 11.19
N LEU A 81 3.56 -53.71 12.17
CA LEU A 81 4.43 -52.56 11.88
C LEU A 81 5.85 -53.04 11.50
N PRO A 82 6.63 -52.23 10.75
CA PRO A 82 8.07 -52.44 10.59
C PRO A 82 8.80 -52.64 11.92
N PRO A 83 9.86 -53.46 11.96
CA PRO A 83 10.67 -53.65 13.17
C PRO A 83 11.44 -52.37 13.52
N PRO A 84 11.80 -52.15 14.80
CA PRO A 84 12.65 -51.03 15.20
C PRO A 84 14.00 -51.06 14.49
N LEU A 85 14.41 -49.94 13.88
CA LEU A 85 15.75 -49.81 13.27
C LEU A 85 16.87 -50.10 14.30
N SER A 86 16.62 -49.70 15.55
CA SER A 86 17.47 -49.94 16.73
C SER A 86 17.54 -51.40 17.22
N SER A 87 16.88 -52.35 16.55
CA SER A 87 16.94 -53.79 16.89
C SER A 87 17.50 -54.70 15.78
N CYS A 88 17.93 -54.14 14.65
CA CYS A 88 18.36 -54.90 13.48
C CYS A 88 19.88 -55.22 13.48
N THR A 89 20.38 -55.84 14.54
CA THR A 89 21.70 -56.50 14.60
C THR A 89 21.66 -57.72 15.51
N GLU A 90 22.32 -58.81 15.11
CA GLU A 90 22.34 -60.10 15.82
C GLU A 90 22.98 -60.01 17.22
N GLY A 91 22.38 -60.65 18.23
CA GLY A 91 22.93 -60.72 19.59
C GLY A 91 21.91 -61.23 20.62
N GLU A 92 22.19 -62.39 21.22
CA GLU A 92 21.37 -63.21 22.12
C GLU A 92 20.33 -62.51 23.04
N ASP A 93 19.11 -63.05 23.04
CA ASP A 93 18.02 -62.72 23.99
C ASP A 93 18.44 -62.97 25.45
N THR A 94 18.83 -61.91 26.18
CA THR A 94 18.96 -61.96 27.65
C THR A 94 18.32 -60.77 28.35
N LEU A 95 17.41 -61.10 29.28
CA LEU A 95 16.97 -60.29 30.42
C LEU A 95 16.63 -58.81 30.17
N ALA A 96 15.47 -58.57 29.56
CA ALA A 96 14.56 -57.47 29.91
C ALA A 96 15.21 -56.08 30.12
N ARG A 97 16.08 -55.64 29.20
CA ARG A 97 16.55 -54.25 29.12
C ARG A 97 15.31 -53.32 29.15
N LYS A 98 15.24 -52.42 30.15
CA LYS A 98 14.20 -51.38 30.18
C LYS A 98 14.29 -50.57 28.89
N LYS A 99 13.18 -50.44 28.17
CA LYS A 99 13.09 -49.50 27.04
C LYS A 99 13.02 -48.08 27.61
N TYR A 100 14.18 -47.43 27.68
CA TYR A 100 14.29 -45.99 27.93
C TYR A 100 13.61 -45.20 26.80
N HIS A 101 13.13 -44.00 27.10
CA HIS A 101 12.45 -43.17 26.11
C HIS A 101 13.44 -42.20 25.46
N LEU A 102 13.16 -41.75 24.23
CA LEU A 102 13.98 -40.75 23.54
C LEU A 102 14.09 -39.40 24.29
N ARG A 103 13.25 -39.20 25.31
CA ARG A 103 13.23 -38.07 26.24
C ARG A 103 14.40 -38.07 27.23
N ASP A 104 14.99 -39.23 27.50
CA ASP A 104 16.08 -39.41 28.47
C ASP A 104 17.47 -39.02 27.89
N LEU A 105 17.53 -38.65 26.61
CA LEU A 105 18.75 -38.27 25.88
C LEU A 105 19.25 -36.83 26.15
N PHE A 106 18.43 -35.94 26.70
CA PHE A 106 18.73 -34.50 26.74
C PHE A 106 18.51 -33.89 28.13
N VAL A 107 19.43 -34.14 29.07
CA VAL A 107 19.37 -33.58 30.43
C VAL A 107 20.07 -32.22 30.48
N ALA A 108 19.36 -31.19 30.97
CA ALA A 108 19.90 -29.83 31.08
C ALA A 108 20.69 -29.59 32.38
N PRO A 109 21.80 -28.84 32.33
CA PRO A 109 22.59 -28.51 33.51
C PRO A 109 21.89 -27.44 34.37
N SER A 110 22.06 -27.54 35.69
CA SER A 110 21.52 -26.56 36.65
C SER A 110 22.32 -25.25 36.65
N PHE A 111 21.63 -24.13 36.47
CA PHE A 111 22.22 -22.78 36.52
C PHE A 111 22.45 -22.24 37.95
N ASP A 112 21.93 -22.93 38.97
CA ASP A 112 22.01 -22.54 40.38
C ASP A 112 23.38 -22.88 41.01
N GLU A 113 24.46 -22.32 40.44
CA GLU A 113 25.83 -22.52 40.94
C GLU A 113 26.27 -21.50 42.02
N LEU A 114 25.52 -20.41 42.21
CA LEU A 114 26.03 -19.21 42.89
C LEU A 114 26.35 -19.43 44.37
N ASP A 115 25.60 -20.29 45.06
CA ASP A 115 25.89 -20.68 46.45
C ASP A 115 27.22 -21.44 46.58
N ALA A 116 27.61 -22.22 45.56
CA ALA A 116 28.92 -22.87 45.51
C ALA A 116 30.04 -21.88 45.15
N VAL A 117 29.79 -20.93 44.22
CA VAL A 117 30.77 -19.90 43.80
C VAL A 117 31.14 -18.96 44.96
N ALA A 118 30.19 -18.68 45.86
CA ALA A 118 30.40 -17.78 47.00
C ALA A 118 31.19 -18.39 48.17
N VAL A 119 31.40 -19.72 48.18
CA VAL A 119 31.90 -20.48 49.34
C VAL A 119 33.26 -21.13 49.02
N ASP A 120 34.16 -21.13 50.00
CA ASP A 120 35.46 -21.82 49.93
C ASP A 120 35.30 -23.32 50.29
N SER A 121 36.29 -24.13 49.91
CA SER A 121 36.53 -25.55 50.24
C SER A 121 36.31 -26.01 51.69
N LYS A 122 36.03 -25.08 52.63
CA LYS A 122 35.81 -25.30 54.06
C LYS A 122 34.42 -24.86 54.55
N GLY A 123 33.52 -24.42 53.66
CA GLY A 123 32.19 -23.91 54.00
C GLY A 123 32.13 -22.43 54.39
N GLU A 124 33.25 -21.70 54.34
CA GLU A 124 33.33 -20.27 54.69
C GLU A 124 33.19 -19.37 53.44
N PRO A 125 32.49 -18.22 53.53
CA PRO A 125 32.25 -17.34 52.37
C PRO A 125 33.51 -16.57 51.92
N ARG A 126 33.79 -16.65 50.62
CA ARG A 126 35.03 -16.21 49.96
C ARG A 126 35.20 -14.69 49.95
N ARG A 127 36.41 -14.21 50.27
CA ARG A 127 36.77 -12.77 50.28
C ARG A 127 37.15 -12.25 48.89
N LEU A 128 37.00 -10.94 48.66
CA LEU A 128 37.40 -10.29 47.41
C LEU A 128 38.93 -10.20 47.26
N THR A 129 39.39 -10.32 46.01
CA THR A 129 40.80 -10.25 45.59
C THR A 129 41.23 -8.80 45.33
N ASN A 130 42.52 -8.47 45.48
CA ASN A 130 43.05 -7.12 45.25
C ASN A 130 42.64 -6.52 43.87
N LYS A 131 42.73 -7.32 42.79
CA LYS A 131 42.29 -6.89 41.44
C LYS A 131 40.80 -6.50 41.40
N GLN A 132 39.94 -7.22 42.12
CA GLN A 132 38.51 -6.93 42.22
C GLN A 132 38.26 -5.66 43.06
N LEU A 133 39.05 -5.43 44.11
CA LEU A 133 38.98 -4.19 44.89
C LEU A 133 39.41 -2.96 44.08
N GLU A 134 40.37 -3.11 43.16
CA GLU A 134 40.79 -2.06 42.24
C GLU A 134 39.72 -1.76 41.18
N SER A 135 39.13 -2.78 40.55
CA SER A 135 38.02 -2.58 39.59
C SER A 135 36.79 -1.92 40.23
N ILE A 136 36.49 -2.24 41.49
CA ILE A 136 35.45 -1.57 42.29
C ILE A 136 35.80 -0.08 42.51
N ARG A 137 37.07 0.24 42.74
CA ARG A 137 37.54 1.62 42.93
C ARG A 137 37.39 2.47 41.68
N GLU A 138 37.66 1.92 40.51
CA GLU A 138 37.58 2.62 39.22
C GLU A 138 36.16 2.67 38.66
N ARG A 139 35.46 1.52 38.60
CA ARG A 139 34.21 1.35 37.85
C ARG A 139 32.99 1.02 38.71
N GLY A 140 33.18 0.67 39.99
CA GLY A 140 32.11 0.20 40.89
C GLY A 140 31.64 -1.23 40.59
N GLU A 141 32.48 -2.02 39.91
CA GLU A 141 32.17 -3.36 39.41
C GLU A 141 33.33 -4.34 39.66
N PHE A 142 33.02 -5.63 39.76
CA PHE A 142 34.01 -6.71 39.81
C PHE A 142 33.49 -7.95 39.07
N GLU A 143 34.42 -8.82 38.69
CA GLU A 143 34.17 -10.04 37.92
C GLU A 143 34.65 -11.25 38.74
N VAL A 144 33.90 -12.36 38.68
CA VAL A 144 34.11 -13.60 39.46
C VAL A 144 33.95 -14.81 38.55
N ASP A 145 34.89 -15.74 38.56
CA ASP A 145 34.87 -16.93 37.71
C ASP A 145 33.72 -17.90 38.07
N SER A 146 33.12 -18.53 37.07
CA SER A 146 32.11 -19.60 37.22
C SER A 146 32.75 -20.96 37.58
N ILE A 147 32.00 -21.84 38.24
CA ILE A 147 32.40 -23.22 38.56
C ILE A 147 31.84 -24.19 37.52
N ASN A 148 30.55 -24.09 37.19
CA ASN A 148 29.90 -24.98 36.22
C ASN A 148 30.28 -24.63 34.77
N PHE A 149 30.74 -23.40 34.51
CA PHE A 149 30.95 -22.86 33.16
C PHE A 149 32.35 -22.24 33.02
N ALA A 150 33.36 -23.11 32.91
CA ALA A 150 34.76 -22.73 32.81
C ALA A 150 35.03 -21.66 31.72
N GLY A 151 35.79 -20.63 32.08
CA GLY A 151 36.12 -19.50 31.20
C GLY A 151 35.10 -18.34 31.22
N GLN A 152 33.90 -18.52 31.79
CA GLN A 152 32.92 -17.44 31.96
C GLN A 152 33.05 -16.76 33.32
N THR A 153 32.70 -15.47 33.40
CA THR A 153 32.68 -14.69 34.64
C THR A 153 31.33 -14.05 34.92
N HIS A 154 30.92 -14.07 36.19
CA HIS A 154 29.81 -13.28 36.72
C HIS A 154 30.29 -11.87 37.04
N ARG A 155 29.71 -10.87 36.39
CA ARG A 155 30.02 -9.45 36.57
C ARG A 155 29.01 -8.81 37.50
N TRP A 156 29.49 -8.30 38.62
CA TRP A 156 28.73 -7.73 39.71
C TRP A 156 28.95 -6.22 39.80
N ARG A 157 27.87 -5.45 40.02
CA ARG A 157 27.88 -4.01 40.27
C ARG A 157 27.44 -3.73 41.70
N LEU A 158 28.23 -2.94 42.43
CA LEU A 158 27.82 -2.45 43.75
C LEU A 158 26.72 -1.40 43.58
N SER A 159 25.80 -1.34 44.55
CA SER A 159 24.73 -0.37 44.52
C SER A 159 25.26 1.06 44.59
N GLY A 160 24.51 1.99 43.99
CA GLY A 160 24.83 3.42 44.02
C GLY A 160 24.86 4.04 45.42
N LEU A 161 24.51 3.29 46.48
CA LEU A 161 24.72 3.70 47.85
C LEU A 161 26.14 3.38 48.32
N LEU A 162 26.68 2.18 48.07
CA LEU A 162 28.03 1.81 48.53
C LEU A 162 29.13 2.53 47.74
N GLN A 163 29.33 2.19 46.47
CA GLN A 163 30.44 2.73 45.68
C GLN A 163 30.12 2.85 44.19
N ARG A 164 30.32 4.05 43.62
CA ARG A 164 29.96 4.34 42.22
C ARG A 164 31.13 4.23 41.23
N GLY A 165 32.37 4.25 41.72
CA GLY A 165 33.60 4.23 40.92
C GLY A 165 34.12 5.63 40.54
N ARG A 166 35.43 5.75 40.31
CA ARG A 166 36.09 6.99 39.85
C ARG A 166 35.47 7.54 38.56
N ASP A 167 35.37 6.72 37.53
CA ASP A 167 35.09 7.21 36.18
C ASP A 167 33.62 7.61 36.03
N ARG A 168 32.71 6.79 36.56
CA ARG A 168 31.27 7.06 36.58
C ARG A 168 30.86 8.28 37.39
N ARG A 169 31.71 8.77 38.31
CA ARG A 169 31.53 10.08 38.98
C ARG A 169 32.02 11.23 38.11
N ARG A 170 33.13 11.05 37.39
CA ARG A 170 33.61 12.03 36.39
C ARG A 170 32.57 12.19 35.28
N ASP A 171 32.00 11.09 34.79
CA ASP A 171 30.90 11.13 33.82
C ASP A 171 29.65 11.79 34.37
N ALA A 172 29.25 11.50 35.61
CA ALA A 172 28.12 12.17 36.25
C ALA A 172 28.32 13.70 36.30
N LEU A 173 29.50 14.15 36.78
CA LEU A 173 29.87 15.56 36.80
C LEU A 173 29.88 16.18 35.39
N LEU A 174 30.40 15.47 34.37
CA LEU A 174 30.36 15.93 32.98
C LEU A 174 28.94 16.01 32.41
N THR A 175 28.02 15.11 32.79
CA THR A 175 26.60 15.21 32.41
C THR A 175 25.86 16.33 33.14
N ASP A 176 26.20 16.60 34.41
CA ASP A 176 25.67 17.75 35.14
C ASP A 176 26.19 19.09 34.56
N LEU A 177 27.48 19.16 34.19
CA LEU A 177 28.09 20.30 33.51
C LEU A 177 27.45 20.55 32.13
N ALA A 178 27.20 19.49 31.36
CA ALA A 178 26.46 19.55 30.11
C ALA A 178 25.01 20.05 30.32
N LEU A 179 24.34 19.62 31.40
CA LEU A 179 23.00 20.08 31.74
C LEU A 179 22.98 21.56 32.13
N ALA A 180 23.94 22.05 32.92
CA ALA A 180 24.06 23.47 33.26
C ALA A 180 24.33 24.33 32.01
N THR A 181 25.38 23.99 31.25
CA THR A 181 25.79 24.74 30.04
C THR A 181 24.72 24.72 28.95
N ARG A 182 23.89 23.67 28.85
CA ARG A 182 22.70 23.64 27.96
C ARG A 182 21.75 24.82 28.19
N PHE A 183 21.55 25.28 29.42
CA PHE A 183 20.63 26.39 29.69
C PHE A 183 21.14 27.72 29.11
N LEU A 184 22.46 27.93 29.15
CA LEU A 184 23.13 29.10 28.59
C LEU A 184 23.23 29.01 27.05
N VAL A 185 23.84 27.94 26.53
CA VAL A 185 24.22 27.83 25.12
C VAL A 185 23.01 27.55 24.21
N VAL A 186 22.03 26.75 24.70
CA VAL A 186 20.87 26.34 23.89
C VAL A 186 19.63 27.15 24.25
N THR A 187 19.16 27.10 25.50
CA THR A 187 17.81 27.65 25.78
C THR A 187 17.77 29.17 25.81
N ALA A 188 18.79 29.85 26.34
CA ALA A 188 18.85 31.33 26.26
C ALA A 188 18.99 31.81 24.80
N LYS A 189 19.88 31.22 23.99
CA LYS A 189 19.98 31.50 22.54
C LYS A 189 18.63 31.27 21.81
N ALA A 190 17.92 30.19 22.14
CA ALA A 190 16.61 29.90 21.56
C ALA A 190 15.56 30.97 21.93
N ARG A 191 15.57 31.52 23.15
CA ARG A 191 14.66 32.62 23.55
C ARG A 191 14.92 33.93 22.79
N LEU A 192 16.10 34.12 22.23
CA LEU A 192 16.38 35.28 21.38
C LEU A 192 15.91 35.05 19.93
N VAL A 193 16.33 33.96 19.30
CA VAL A 193 16.28 33.83 17.81
C VAL A 193 15.37 32.69 17.29
N SER A 194 14.88 31.77 18.12
CA SER A 194 14.13 30.57 17.67
C SER A 194 12.81 30.88 16.95
N HIS A 195 12.32 29.90 16.18
CA HIS A 195 10.99 29.87 15.56
C HIS A 195 9.78 29.89 16.54
N CYS A 196 9.98 29.53 17.81
CA CYS A 196 8.90 29.40 18.79
C CYS A 196 9.32 29.94 20.18
N PHE A 197 8.44 30.73 20.81
CA PHE A 197 8.64 31.44 22.07
C PHE A 197 10.00 32.15 22.14
N SER A 198 10.11 33.25 21.38
CA SER A 198 11.32 34.04 21.21
C SER A 198 11.03 35.52 20.96
N VAL A 199 12.06 36.36 21.05
CA VAL A 199 12.00 37.78 20.66
C VAL A 199 11.82 37.93 19.14
N SER A 200 12.54 37.16 18.32
CA SER A 200 12.42 37.19 16.86
C SER A 200 11.02 36.81 16.35
N GLN A 201 10.35 35.85 17.01
CA GLN A 201 8.98 35.45 16.68
C GLN A 201 7.95 36.45 17.22
N SER A 202 8.22 37.11 18.34
CA SER A 202 7.38 38.20 18.88
C SER A 202 7.25 39.35 17.89
N LEU A 203 8.37 39.82 17.32
CA LEU A 203 8.38 40.90 16.33
C LEU A 203 7.57 40.52 15.07
N LYS A 204 7.69 39.26 14.62
CA LYS A 204 6.89 38.73 13.50
C LYS A 204 5.40 38.65 13.84
N ALA A 205 5.04 38.22 15.04
CA ALA A 205 3.65 38.11 15.48
C ALA A 205 2.99 39.50 15.61
N LEU A 206 3.72 40.48 16.17
CA LEU A 206 3.27 41.87 16.29
C LEU A 206 3.03 42.51 14.91
N LEU A 207 3.98 42.38 13.98
CA LEU A 207 3.81 42.84 12.59
C LEU A 207 2.62 42.15 11.91
N THR A 208 2.46 40.84 12.10
CA THR A 208 1.33 40.07 11.55
C THR A 208 0.00 40.52 12.14
N GLY A 209 -0.06 40.81 13.44
CA GLY A 209 -1.25 41.31 14.12
C GLY A 209 -1.66 42.70 13.62
N LEU A 210 -0.71 43.62 13.48
CA LEU A 210 -0.94 44.96 12.91
C LEU A 210 -1.45 44.88 11.47
N LEU A 211 -0.84 44.04 10.62
CA LEU A 211 -1.27 43.83 9.25
C LEU A 211 -2.68 43.21 9.18
N ARG A 212 -3.04 42.31 10.10
CA ARG A 212 -4.42 41.76 10.19
C ARG A 212 -5.44 42.82 10.62
N LEU A 213 -5.13 43.70 11.57
CA LEU A 213 -6.03 44.80 11.93
C LEU A 213 -6.26 45.76 10.77
N LEU A 214 -5.19 46.10 10.04
CA LEU A 214 -5.28 46.89 8.81
C LEU A 214 -6.12 46.19 7.73
N ASP A 215 -5.97 44.87 7.58
CA ASP A 215 -6.77 44.04 6.66
C ASP A 215 -8.25 43.97 7.06
N ILE A 216 -8.59 43.97 8.35
CA ILE A 216 -9.99 43.98 8.81
C ILE A 216 -10.64 45.35 8.57
N ILE A 217 -9.94 46.45 8.90
CA ILE A 217 -10.48 47.82 8.83
C ILE A 217 -10.58 48.32 7.38
N ILE A 218 -9.58 48.02 6.55
CA ILE A 218 -9.47 48.54 5.18
C ILE A 218 -9.72 47.44 4.14
N GLY A 219 -9.18 46.24 4.35
CA GLY A 219 -8.97 45.25 3.28
C GLY A 219 -7.64 45.54 2.58
N VAL A 220 -6.61 44.81 2.97
CA VAL A 220 -5.27 44.87 2.39
C VAL A 220 -5.26 44.00 1.13
N PRO A 221 -4.56 44.40 0.04
CA PRO A 221 -4.47 43.60 -1.17
C PRO A 221 -3.99 42.16 -0.89
N SER A 222 -4.86 41.19 -1.15
CA SER A 222 -4.54 39.76 -1.08
C SER A 222 -4.28 39.25 -2.49
N LEU A 223 -3.02 38.93 -2.75
CA LEU A 223 -2.49 38.54 -4.05
C LEU A 223 -1.60 37.29 -3.90
N GLN A 224 -1.92 36.22 -4.62
CA GLN A 224 -1.21 34.94 -4.56
C GLN A 224 -0.78 34.49 -5.96
N ALA A 225 0.47 34.05 -6.10
CA ALA A 225 0.95 33.37 -7.32
C ALA A 225 0.39 31.95 -7.35
N HIS A 226 -0.79 31.78 -7.93
CA HIS A 226 -1.47 30.48 -8.01
C HIS A 226 -0.66 29.48 -8.84
N ASN A 227 -0.66 28.22 -8.37
CA ASN A 227 -0.06 27.08 -9.06
C ASN A 227 1.43 27.26 -9.44
N LEU A 228 2.20 28.04 -8.65
CA LEU A 228 3.62 28.34 -8.91
C LEU A 228 4.43 27.07 -9.23
N ASP A 229 4.37 26.07 -8.37
CA ASP A 229 5.14 24.82 -8.50
C ASP A 229 4.58 23.89 -9.58
N ALA A 230 3.35 24.11 -10.05
CA ALA A 230 2.84 23.43 -11.24
C ALA A 230 3.34 24.09 -12.53
N LYS A 231 3.31 25.43 -12.59
CA LYS A 231 3.85 26.20 -13.72
C LYS A 231 5.36 25.99 -13.90
N ILE A 232 6.13 25.92 -12.82
CA ILE A 232 7.57 25.62 -12.90
C ILE A 232 7.81 24.21 -13.45
N ARG A 233 7.02 23.21 -13.03
CA ARG A 233 7.11 21.85 -13.60
C ARG A 233 6.66 21.80 -15.06
N GLU A 234 5.63 22.55 -15.43
CA GLU A 234 5.16 22.66 -16.80
C GLU A 234 6.22 23.30 -17.72
N GLU A 235 6.83 24.40 -17.29
CA GLU A 235 7.95 25.03 -18.02
C GLU A 235 9.22 24.17 -18.01
N ARG A 236 9.48 23.37 -16.97
CA ARG A 236 10.54 22.34 -16.96
C ARG A 236 10.27 21.30 -18.06
N CYS A 237 9.06 20.74 -18.11
CA CYS A 237 8.65 19.79 -19.15
C CYS A 237 8.75 20.39 -20.56
N ARG A 238 8.32 21.65 -20.76
CA ARG A 238 8.43 22.38 -22.04
C ARG A 238 9.91 22.56 -22.43
N TYR A 239 10.76 23.04 -21.51
CA TYR A 239 12.17 23.27 -21.78
C TYR A 239 12.96 21.99 -22.09
N LEU A 240 12.60 20.85 -21.49
CA LEU A 240 13.20 19.54 -21.82
C LEU A 240 12.99 19.12 -23.29
N VAL A 241 11.98 19.67 -23.99
CA VAL A 241 11.62 19.24 -25.36
C VAL A 241 11.62 20.37 -26.40
N ALA A 242 11.81 21.63 -26.00
CA ALA A 242 11.72 22.81 -26.87
C ALA A 242 12.66 22.81 -28.10
N GLU A 243 13.79 22.11 -28.02
CA GLU A 243 14.78 21.96 -29.10
C GLU A 243 14.63 20.66 -29.90
N LEU A 244 13.65 19.80 -29.59
CA LEU A 244 13.36 18.65 -30.43
C LEU A 244 12.75 19.08 -31.76
N VAL A 245 13.02 18.30 -32.80
CA VAL A 245 12.50 18.52 -34.17
C VAL A 245 11.79 17.25 -34.61
N CYS A 246 10.73 17.38 -35.41
CA CYS A 246 10.17 16.20 -36.07
C CYS A 246 11.20 15.64 -37.07
N ARG A 247 11.13 14.34 -37.36
CA ARG A 247 11.81 13.78 -38.53
C ARG A 247 10.85 13.82 -39.71
N SER A 248 11.37 14.04 -40.91
CA SER A 248 10.59 14.04 -42.15
C SER A 248 9.78 12.76 -42.37
N GLU A 249 10.28 11.63 -41.86
CA GLU A 249 9.59 10.33 -41.76
C GLU A 249 8.23 10.39 -41.02
N TYR A 250 7.98 11.41 -40.19
CA TYR A 250 6.84 11.55 -39.29
C TYR A 250 6.11 12.90 -39.40
N GLU A 251 6.47 13.76 -40.37
CA GLU A 251 5.80 15.05 -40.61
C GLU A 251 4.31 14.87 -40.93
N ASP A 252 3.95 13.91 -41.81
CA ASP A 252 2.55 13.54 -42.08
C ASP A 252 1.77 13.19 -40.81
N SER A 253 2.40 12.46 -39.86
CA SER A 253 1.76 12.08 -38.59
C SER A 253 1.65 13.25 -37.61
N LEU A 254 2.59 14.21 -37.66
CA LEU A 254 2.50 15.47 -36.91
C LEU A 254 1.32 16.31 -37.42
N GLU A 255 1.18 16.46 -38.74
CA GLU A 255 0.06 17.19 -39.35
C GLU A 255 -1.29 16.51 -39.10
N LEU A 256 -1.38 15.19 -39.24
CA LEU A 256 -2.58 14.41 -38.94
C LEU A 256 -3.02 14.59 -37.48
N LEU A 257 -2.08 14.50 -36.53
CA LEU A 257 -2.36 14.70 -35.10
C LEU A 257 -2.80 16.13 -34.79
N CYS A 258 -2.09 17.14 -35.28
CA CYS A 258 -2.40 18.54 -35.03
C CYS A 258 -3.69 18.98 -35.74
N GLY A 259 -3.94 18.49 -36.95
CA GLY A 259 -5.20 18.65 -37.69
C GLY A 259 -6.38 17.99 -36.97
N PHE A 260 -6.19 16.78 -36.43
CA PHE A 260 -7.18 16.12 -35.57
C PHE A 260 -7.46 16.92 -34.29
N ILE A 261 -6.43 17.38 -33.56
CA ILE A 261 -6.62 18.18 -32.34
C ILE A 261 -7.33 19.50 -32.65
N ARG A 262 -6.98 20.18 -33.74
CA ARG A 262 -7.70 21.37 -34.24
C ARG A 262 -9.17 21.04 -34.58
N LYS A 263 -9.44 19.90 -35.22
CA LYS A 263 -10.81 19.42 -35.52
C LYS A 263 -11.61 19.12 -34.26
N GLN A 264 -11.00 18.47 -33.26
CA GLN A 264 -11.66 18.17 -31.98
C GLN A 264 -11.84 19.41 -31.10
N LEU A 265 -10.94 20.40 -31.13
CA LEU A 265 -11.14 21.69 -30.47
C LEU A 265 -12.25 22.52 -31.12
N ARG A 266 -12.38 22.45 -32.47
CA ARG A 266 -13.53 23.03 -33.17
C ARG A 266 -14.82 22.30 -32.77
N ARG A 267 -14.84 20.96 -32.77
CA ARG A 267 -15.98 20.17 -32.24
C ARG A 267 -16.32 20.53 -30.80
N ALA A 268 -15.35 20.65 -29.91
CA ALA A 268 -15.56 21.04 -28.52
C ALA A 268 -16.16 22.45 -28.34
N THR A 269 -16.20 23.27 -29.39
CA THR A 269 -16.92 24.57 -29.39
C THR A 269 -18.16 24.61 -30.30
N THR A 270 -18.44 23.56 -31.08
CA THR A 270 -19.64 23.43 -31.95
C THR A 270 -20.63 22.35 -31.51
N GLU A 271 -20.16 21.29 -30.86
CA GLU A 271 -20.88 20.08 -30.44
C GLU A 271 -20.98 20.04 -28.91
N LYS A 272 -21.92 19.27 -28.34
CA LYS A 272 -22.04 19.09 -26.88
C LYS A 272 -21.01 18.06 -26.37
N PHE A 273 -19.73 18.40 -26.52
CA PHE A 273 -18.59 17.50 -26.42
C PHE A 273 -18.39 16.88 -25.03
N GLU A 274 -18.86 15.65 -24.84
CA GLU A 274 -18.70 14.88 -23.60
C GLU A 274 -17.39 14.07 -23.69
N VAL A 275 -16.26 14.69 -23.28
CA VAL A 275 -14.90 14.11 -23.48
C VAL A 275 -14.77 12.65 -23.07
N GLU A 276 -15.30 12.26 -21.90
CA GLU A 276 -15.25 10.87 -21.39
C GLU A 276 -16.08 9.87 -22.23
N ARG A 277 -17.07 10.36 -22.98
CA ARG A 277 -17.97 9.57 -23.82
C ARG A 277 -17.45 9.46 -25.25
N GLU A 278 -16.97 10.56 -25.80
CA GLU A 278 -16.42 10.61 -27.16
C GLU A 278 -15.01 10.02 -27.25
N SER A 279 -14.20 10.10 -26.18
CA SER A 279 -12.92 9.38 -26.08
C SER A 279 -13.07 7.85 -26.25
N SER A 280 -14.23 7.30 -25.89
CA SER A 280 -14.57 5.88 -26.14
C SER A 280 -14.95 5.58 -27.60
N GLN A 281 -15.03 6.59 -28.46
CA GLN A 281 -15.45 6.52 -29.86
C GLN A 281 -14.44 7.17 -30.83
N LEU A 282 -13.28 7.63 -30.33
CA LEU A 282 -12.22 8.16 -31.19
C LEU A 282 -11.57 7.03 -31.98
N LEU A 283 -11.46 7.23 -33.29
CA LEU A 283 -10.55 6.45 -34.14
C LEU A 283 -9.10 6.62 -33.64
N PRO A 284 -8.25 5.58 -33.70
CA PRO A 284 -6.85 5.70 -33.34
C PRO A 284 -6.16 6.70 -34.28
N VAL A 285 -5.53 7.72 -33.70
CA VAL A 285 -4.75 8.72 -34.42
C VAL A 285 -3.27 8.38 -34.25
N SER A 286 -2.50 8.40 -35.33
CA SER A 286 -1.06 8.20 -35.25
C SER A 286 -0.40 9.32 -34.45
N VAL A 287 0.41 8.94 -33.46
CA VAL A 287 1.23 9.87 -32.67
C VAL A 287 2.69 9.65 -33.08
N PRO A 288 3.46 10.71 -33.42
CA PRO A 288 4.88 10.55 -33.67
C PRO A 288 5.59 10.24 -32.34
N PHE A 289 6.29 9.10 -32.28
CA PHE A 289 7.03 8.65 -31.09
C PHE A 289 8.56 8.86 -31.19
N VAL A 290 9.07 9.26 -32.36
CA VAL A 290 10.51 9.43 -32.62
C VAL A 290 10.78 10.86 -33.07
N PHE A 291 11.77 11.50 -32.45
CA PHE A 291 12.16 12.90 -32.69
C PHE A 291 13.67 13.02 -32.96
N GLY A 292 14.10 14.14 -33.53
CA GLY A 292 15.52 14.52 -33.64
C GLY A 292 15.94 15.51 -32.56
N THR A 293 17.15 15.36 -32.04
CA THR A 293 17.88 16.45 -31.35
C THR A 293 18.53 17.40 -32.37
N PRO A 294 18.92 18.64 -31.99
CA PRO A 294 19.69 19.52 -32.87
C PRO A 294 21.05 18.94 -33.32
N GLY A 295 21.61 17.98 -32.57
CA GLY A 295 22.81 17.23 -32.93
C GLY A 295 22.56 16.01 -33.83
N GLY A 296 21.36 15.86 -34.41
CA GLY A 296 20.99 14.77 -35.31
C GLY A 296 20.69 13.42 -34.64
N ALA A 297 21.05 13.24 -33.37
CA ALA A 297 20.75 12.02 -32.62
C ALA A 297 19.23 11.81 -32.50
N ALA A 298 18.78 10.56 -32.68
CA ALA A 298 17.40 10.15 -32.49
C ALA A 298 17.02 10.13 -31.00
N VAL A 299 15.78 10.52 -30.72
CA VAL A 299 15.12 10.39 -29.42
C VAL A 299 13.88 9.52 -29.63
N ASP A 300 13.90 8.31 -29.08
CA ASP A 300 12.81 7.34 -29.21
C ASP A 300 12.02 7.25 -27.90
N LEU A 301 10.74 7.58 -28.00
CA LEU A 301 9.80 7.63 -26.89
C LEU A 301 8.69 6.58 -27.03
N ARG A 302 8.86 5.53 -27.86
CA ARG A 302 7.87 4.45 -28.03
C ARG A 302 7.47 3.79 -26.70
N LEU A 303 8.35 3.76 -25.69
CA LEU A 303 8.02 3.28 -24.33
C LEU A 303 6.94 4.10 -23.58
N PHE A 304 6.55 5.27 -24.07
CA PHE A 304 5.40 6.01 -23.53
C PHE A 304 4.05 5.42 -23.99
N SER A 305 4.05 4.61 -25.04
CA SER A 305 2.87 3.86 -25.50
C SER A 305 2.42 2.86 -24.44
N ARG A 306 1.15 2.97 -24.04
CA ARG A 306 0.57 2.10 -23.01
C ARG A 306 0.46 0.64 -23.48
N ASP A 307 0.36 0.41 -24.78
CA ASP A 307 0.12 -0.92 -25.34
C ASP A 307 1.43 -1.71 -25.53
N ILE A 308 2.55 -1.03 -25.86
CA ILE A 308 3.89 -1.66 -25.86
C ILE A 308 4.23 -2.12 -24.44
N ILE A 309 4.10 -1.22 -23.44
CA ILE A 309 4.34 -1.57 -22.04
C ILE A 309 3.38 -2.67 -21.56
N ARG A 310 2.09 -2.63 -21.91
CA ARG A 310 1.13 -3.70 -21.51
C ARG A 310 1.50 -5.06 -22.12
N LYS A 311 1.97 -5.11 -23.37
CA LYS A 311 2.41 -6.36 -24.02
C LYS A 311 3.72 -6.89 -23.43
N ALA A 312 4.68 -6.02 -23.12
CA ALA A 312 5.96 -6.41 -22.53
C ALA A 312 5.86 -6.86 -21.05
N LEU A 313 4.89 -6.34 -20.30
CA LEU A 313 4.83 -6.49 -18.84
C LEU A 313 4.85 -7.96 -18.34
N PRO A 314 4.08 -8.92 -18.88
CA PRO A 314 4.09 -10.30 -18.39
C PRO A 314 5.44 -10.97 -18.61
N THR A 315 6.03 -10.77 -19.78
CA THR A 315 7.36 -11.31 -20.15
C THR A 315 8.46 -10.72 -19.27
N LEU A 316 8.42 -9.40 -19.00
CA LEU A 316 9.36 -8.75 -18.08
C LEU A 316 9.26 -9.31 -16.66
N VAL A 317 8.05 -9.53 -16.14
CA VAL A 317 7.85 -10.16 -14.82
C VAL A 317 8.42 -11.58 -14.80
N ALA A 318 8.14 -12.40 -15.82
CA ALA A 318 8.67 -13.76 -15.92
C ALA A 318 10.22 -13.81 -15.97
N ILE A 319 10.87 -12.86 -16.67
CA ILE A 319 12.33 -12.75 -16.70
C ILE A 319 12.89 -12.40 -15.31
N LEU A 320 12.28 -11.44 -14.60
CA LEU A 320 12.71 -11.02 -13.26
C LEU A 320 12.51 -12.13 -12.21
N GLU A 321 11.40 -12.85 -12.27
CA GLU A 321 11.12 -14.01 -11.40
C GLU A 321 11.99 -15.24 -11.70
N ARG A 322 12.51 -15.37 -12.93
CA ARG A 322 13.47 -16.41 -13.30
C ARG A 322 14.88 -16.07 -12.82
N GLU A 323 15.36 -14.86 -13.12
CA GLU A 323 16.75 -14.46 -12.83
C GLU A 323 17.02 -14.13 -11.36
N THR A 324 16.04 -14.28 -10.47
CA THR A 324 16.24 -14.26 -9.01
C THR A 324 16.52 -15.64 -8.41
N ARG A 325 16.35 -16.74 -9.16
CA ARG A 325 16.42 -18.12 -8.63
C ARG A 325 17.77 -18.80 -8.88
N GLY A 326 18.12 -19.77 -8.02
CA GLY A 326 19.18 -20.77 -8.23
C GLY A 326 20.64 -20.30 -8.12
N TRP A 327 21.01 -19.11 -8.59
CA TRP A 327 22.43 -18.70 -8.67
C TRP A 327 22.93 -17.81 -7.52
N PHE A 328 22.03 -17.05 -6.88
CA PHE A 328 22.38 -15.97 -5.95
C PHE A 328 23.22 -16.45 -4.75
N LEU A 329 22.84 -17.56 -4.12
CA LEU A 329 23.51 -18.11 -2.93
C LEU A 329 24.97 -18.48 -3.23
N HIS A 330 25.19 -19.33 -4.23
CA HIS A 330 26.53 -19.77 -4.65
C HIS A 330 27.44 -18.60 -5.07
N PHE A 331 26.91 -17.60 -5.78
CA PHE A 331 27.69 -16.43 -6.20
C PHE A 331 28.07 -15.55 -5.00
N ARG A 332 27.12 -15.29 -4.10
CA ARG A 332 27.33 -14.57 -2.83
C ARG A 332 28.43 -15.24 -2.01
N GLU A 333 28.34 -16.55 -1.79
CA GLU A 333 29.28 -17.30 -0.95
C GLU A 333 30.69 -17.33 -1.52
N ARG A 334 30.82 -17.58 -2.83
CA ARG A 334 32.10 -17.49 -3.54
C ARG A 334 32.75 -16.12 -3.31
N LEU A 335 32.01 -15.03 -3.52
CA LEU A 335 32.55 -13.68 -3.42
C LEU A 335 32.85 -13.26 -1.96
N ILE A 336 32.03 -13.66 -0.98
CA ILE A 336 32.35 -13.47 0.45
C ILE A 336 33.64 -14.20 0.81
N SER A 337 33.83 -15.44 0.35
CA SER A 337 35.05 -16.21 0.65
C SER A 337 36.31 -15.57 0.04
N GLU A 338 36.20 -15.06 -1.19
CA GLU A 338 37.29 -14.37 -1.88
C GLU A 338 37.68 -13.05 -1.19
N LEU A 339 36.70 -12.23 -0.79
CA LEU A 339 36.97 -10.96 -0.11
C LEU A 339 37.41 -11.14 1.35
N ARG A 340 36.99 -12.21 2.02
CA ARG A 340 37.54 -12.63 3.32
C ARG A 340 39.00 -13.10 3.20
N ALA A 341 39.36 -13.83 2.14
CA ALA A 341 40.75 -14.18 1.86
C ALA A 341 41.63 -12.94 1.62
N GLN A 342 41.06 -11.88 1.03
CA GLN A 342 41.71 -10.55 0.89
C GLN A 342 41.78 -9.74 2.20
N LYS A 343 41.20 -10.22 3.31
CA LYS A 343 41.19 -9.58 4.65
C LYS A 343 40.55 -8.18 4.68
N LYS A 344 39.53 -7.93 3.85
CA LYS A 344 38.70 -6.71 3.94
C LYS A 344 37.83 -6.72 5.20
N PRO A 345 37.42 -5.56 5.74
CA PRO A 345 36.47 -5.50 6.86
C PRO A 345 35.04 -5.89 6.40
N ASP A 346 34.25 -6.50 7.29
CA ASP A 346 32.93 -7.05 6.96
C ASP A 346 31.98 -6.03 6.30
N GLU A 347 31.98 -4.76 6.72
CA GLU A 347 31.18 -3.68 6.10
C GLU A 347 31.56 -3.41 4.63
N GLU A 348 32.84 -3.56 4.28
CA GLU A 348 33.32 -3.41 2.91
C GLU A 348 33.04 -4.65 2.08
N ILE A 349 33.10 -5.84 2.68
CA ILE A 349 32.66 -7.09 2.05
C ILE A 349 31.16 -7.01 1.74
N GLU A 350 30.33 -6.60 2.69
CA GLU A 350 28.89 -6.41 2.49
C GLU A 350 28.60 -5.46 1.32
N ARG A 351 29.28 -4.31 1.30
CA ARG A 351 29.14 -3.29 0.25
C ARG A 351 29.53 -3.83 -1.13
N GLU A 352 30.68 -4.49 -1.24
CA GLU A 352 31.18 -5.00 -2.51
C GLU A 352 30.39 -6.22 -3.02
N VAL A 353 29.95 -7.10 -2.13
CA VAL A 353 29.11 -8.25 -2.50
C VAL A 353 27.73 -7.78 -2.94
N ASN A 354 27.09 -6.86 -2.21
CA ASN A 354 25.80 -6.28 -2.63
C ASN A 354 25.90 -5.58 -4.00
N GLU A 355 26.96 -4.80 -4.26
CA GLU A 355 27.13 -4.16 -5.57
C GLU A 355 27.40 -5.19 -6.68
N ALA A 356 28.22 -6.21 -6.43
CA ALA A 356 28.53 -7.24 -7.42
C ALA A 356 27.33 -8.15 -7.73
N VAL A 357 26.57 -8.55 -6.71
CA VAL A 357 25.30 -9.30 -6.84
C VAL A 357 24.30 -8.52 -7.70
N MET A 358 24.12 -7.22 -7.43
CA MET A 358 23.23 -6.39 -8.23
C MET A 358 23.74 -6.24 -9.68
N ARG A 359 25.05 -6.10 -9.88
CA ARG A 359 25.67 -6.00 -11.21
C ARG A 359 25.47 -7.28 -12.04
N GLU A 360 25.71 -8.44 -11.45
CA GLU A 360 25.51 -9.76 -12.05
C GLU A 360 24.03 -10.02 -12.40
N TYR A 361 23.11 -9.71 -11.48
CA TYR A 361 21.67 -9.80 -11.71
C TYR A 361 21.21 -8.93 -12.89
N LEU A 362 21.59 -7.64 -12.87
CA LEU A 362 21.22 -6.71 -13.94
C LEU A 362 21.81 -7.13 -15.28
N GLN A 363 23.05 -7.65 -15.31
CA GLN A 363 23.66 -8.18 -16.54
C GLN A 363 22.83 -9.32 -17.14
N ARG A 364 22.38 -10.28 -16.32
CA ARG A 364 21.52 -11.41 -16.75
C ARG A 364 20.13 -10.96 -17.22
N VAL A 365 19.49 -10.06 -16.47
CA VAL A 365 18.20 -9.47 -16.84
C VAL A 365 18.31 -8.73 -18.18
N TYR A 366 19.36 -7.93 -18.38
CA TYR A 366 19.56 -7.21 -19.63
C TYR A 366 19.88 -8.14 -20.81
N SER A 367 20.73 -9.17 -20.64
CA SER A 367 20.99 -10.14 -21.71
C SER A 367 19.72 -10.89 -22.12
N ASN A 368 18.91 -11.33 -21.14
CA ASN A 368 17.67 -12.05 -21.42
C ASN A 368 16.63 -11.17 -22.13
N ILE A 369 16.49 -9.91 -21.74
CA ILE A 369 15.57 -8.96 -22.41
C ILE A 369 15.99 -8.71 -23.86
N LEU A 370 17.30 -8.61 -24.14
CA LEU A 370 17.83 -8.45 -25.50
C LEU A 370 17.64 -9.70 -26.38
N SER A 371 17.58 -10.90 -25.78
CA SER A 371 17.38 -12.16 -26.51
C SER A 371 15.94 -12.68 -26.56
N HIS A 372 14.98 -12.06 -25.87
CA HIS A 372 13.64 -12.65 -25.72
C HIS A 372 12.78 -12.48 -26.99
N PRO A 373 12.26 -13.56 -27.60
CA PRO A 373 11.51 -13.49 -28.86
C PRO A 373 10.27 -12.57 -28.76
N ASP A 374 9.45 -12.72 -27.71
CA ASP A 374 8.23 -11.92 -27.52
C ASP A 374 8.51 -10.41 -27.39
N ILE A 375 9.69 -10.01 -26.89
CA ILE A 375 10.06 -8.59 -26.74
C ILE A 375 10.58 -8.04 -28.06
N LEU A 376 11.37 -8.82 -28.80
CA LEU A 376 11.80 -8.50 -30.17
C LEU A 376 10.60 -8.38 -31.13
N ALA A 377 9.58 -9.21 -30.95
CA ALA A 377 8.33 -9.19 -31.71
C ALA A 377 7.45 -7.93 -31.48
N LEU A 378 7.78 -7.06 -30.51
CA LEU A 378 7.09 -5.79 -30.33
C LEU A 378 7.51 -4.71 -31.35
N GLY A 379 8.69 -4.86 -31.96
CA GLY A 379 9.25 -3.94 -32.96
C GLY A 379 10.74 -3.66 -32.75
N GLU A 380 11.43 -3.24 -33.82
CA GLU A 380 12.88 -3.04 -33.82
C GLU A 380 13.32 -2.03 -32.75
N GLY A 381 14.42 -2.35 -32.05
CA GLY A 381 15.02 -1.52 -31.00
C GLY A 381 14.32 -1.55 -29.64
N ILE A 382 13.09 -2.05 -29.51
CA ILE A 382 12.31 -1.96 -28.25
C ILE A 382 12.99 -2.67 -27.07
N ALA A 383 13.62 -3.83 -27.31
CA ALA A 383 14.41 -4.54 -26.29
C ALA A 383 15.58 -3.67 -25.75
N GLN A 384 16.27 -2.95 -26.65
CA GLN A 384 17.36 -2.06 -26.28
C GLN A 384 16.86 -0.83 -25.51
N LEU A 385 15.72 -0.26 -25.91
CA LEU A 385 15.08 0.86 -25.20
C LEU A 385 14.66 0.46 -23.78
N LEU A 386 14.05 -0.73 -23.59
CA LEU A 386 13.68 -1.24 -22.27
C LEU A 386 14.91 -1.38 -21.35
N VAL A 387 16.02 -1.89 -21.87
CA VAL A 387 17.29 -1.99 -21.15
C VAL A 387 17.86 -0.61 -20.82
N GLN A 388 17.95 0.30 -21.78
CA GLN A 388 18.47 1.67 -21.55
C GLN A 388 17.61 2.46 -20.55
N GLN A 389 16.30 2.32 -20.61
CA GLN A 389 15.36 2.94 -19.67
C GLN A 389 15.58 2.40 -18.25
N ALA A 390 15.66 1.08 -18.06
CA ALA A 390 15.96 0.48 -16.76
C ALA A 390 17.35 0.87 -16.24
N GLN A 391 18.37 0.86 -17.10
CA GLN A 391 19.73 1.31 -16.77
C GLN A 391 19.74 2.77 -16.30
N SER A 392 19.02 3.67 -16.97
CA SER A 392 18.94 5.08 -16.56
C SER A 392 18.38 5.23 -15.14
N VAL A 393 17.33 4.48 -14.79
CA VAL A 393 16.69 4.50 -13.47
C VAL A 393 17.64 3.96 -12.39
N VAL A 394 18.33 2.84 -12.66
CA VAL A 394 19.32 2.26 -11.73
C VAL A 394 20.49 3.23 -11.50
N LEU A 395 21.03 3.84 -12.56
CA LEU A 395 22.17 4.77 -12.44
C LEU A 395 21.79 6.08 -11.73
N MET A 396 20.58 6.59 -11.95
CA MET A 396 20.07 7.75 -11.21
C MET A 396 19.86 7.44 -9.73
N HIS A 397 19.30 6.28 -9.36
CA HIS A 397 19.20 5.88 -7.94
C HIS A 397 20.58 5.68 -7.31
N ARG A 398 21.52 5.04 -8.02
CA ARG A 398 22.92 4.88 -7.58
C ARG A 398 23.60 6.23 -7.32
N ALA A 399 23.34 7.26 -8.13
CA ALA A 399 23.86 8.61 -7.90
C ALA A 399 23.30 9.23 -6.60
N VAL A 400 22.01 9.03 -6.32
CA VAL A 400 21.38 9.46 -5.06
C VAL A 400 21.97 8.72 -3.86
N GLU A 401 22.16 7.41 -3.95
CA GLU A 401 22.79 6.58 -2.91
C GLU A 401 24.25 6.99 -2.65
N ASN A 402 25.03 7.29 -3.70
CA ASN A 402 26.38 7.82 -3.57
C ASN A 402 26.40 9.14 -2.79
N MET A 403 25.48 10.07 -3.08
CA MET A 403 25.37 11.34 -2.36
C MET A 403 24.87 11.17 -0.91
N GLN A 404 23.95 10.23 -0.65
CA GLN A 404 23.53 9.90 0.72
C GLN A 404 24.68 9.30 1.55
N ARG A 405 25.54 8.46 0.95
CA ARG A 405 26.73 7.92 1.62
C ARG A 405 27.80 8.99 1.89
N LYS A 406 28.02 9.93 0.96
CA LYS A 406 28.88 11.11 1.19
C LYS A 406 28.37 11.95 2.37
N LEU A 407 27.04 12.13 2.48
CA LEU A 407 26.42 12.81 3.62
C LEU A 407 26.60 12.06 4.94
N SER A 408 26.42 10.73 4.99
CA SER A 408 26.58 9.97 6.24
C SER A 408 28.00 10.01 6.75
N GLN A 409 28.99 9.77 5.88
CA GLN A 409 30.42 9.86 6.19
C GLN A 409 30.82 11.28 6.65
N THR A 410 30.25 12.33 6.05
CA THR A 410 30.47 13.72 6.46
C THR A 410 29.86 13.99 7.84
N LYS A 411 28.66 13.49 8.14
CA LYS A 411 28.01 13.60 9.46
C LYS A 411 28.79 12.84 10.54
N GLU A 412 29.29 11.65 10.25
CA GLU A 412 30.04 10.80 11.19
C GLU A 412 31.43 11.36 11.51
N SER A 413 32.19 11.75 10.49
CA SER A 413 33.50 12.39 10.67
C SER A 413 33.39 13.73 11.41
N LEU A 414 32.39 14.56 11.08
CA LEU A 414 32.07 15.77 11.83
C LEU A 414 31.68 15.46 13.27
N ARG A 415 30.87 14.42 13.51
CA ARG A 415 30.44 14.02 14.85
C ARG A 415 31.64 13.59 15.69
N HIS A 416 32.54 12.76 15.18
CA HIS A 416 33.76 12.36 15.88
C HIS A 416 34.67 13.55 16.17
N ARG A 417 34.80 14.51 15.24
CA ARG A 417 35.54 15.76 15.47
C ARG A 417 34.91 16.60 16.59
N ILE A 418 33.58 16.76 16.61
CA ILE A 418 32.88 17.49 17.68
C ILE A 418 32.94 16.76 19.03
N GLU A 419 32.90 15.43 19.03
CA GLU A 419 33.01 14.62 20.24
C GLU A 419 34.42 14.70 20.88
N SER A 420 35.48 14.85 20.08
CA SER A 420 36.85 15.03 20.57
C SER A 420 37.20 16.49 20.92
N GLU A 421 36.81 17.47 20.09
CA GLU A 421 37.07 18.89 20.34
C GLU A 421 36.26 19.44 21.52
N HIS A 422 35.01 18.97 21.71
CA HIS A 422 34.05 19.57 22.65
C HIS A 422 33.36 18.54 23.57
N PRO A 423 34.08 17.79 24.43
CA PRO A 423 33.57 16.64 25.20
C PRO A 423 32.49 16.96 26.26
N ILE A 424 32.20 18.24 26.52
CA ILE A 424 31.07 18.69 27.37
C ILE A 424 29.86 19.07 26.50
N LEU A 425 30.07 19.81 25.40
CA LEU A 425 28.98 20.26 24.52
C LEU A 425 28.42 19.10 23.68
N SER A 426 29.25 18.14 23.27
CA SER A 426 28.83 16.94 22.54
C SER A 426 27.77 16.12 23.29
N ARG A 427 27.85 16.09 24.64
CA ARG A 427 26.86 15.45 25.52
C ARG A 427 25.50 16.18 25.51
N ILE A 428 25.43 17.42 25.03
CA ILE A 428 24.19 18.22 24.94
C ILE A 428 23.44 17.85 23.66
N GLN A 429 22.62 16.80 23.73
CA GLN A 429 21.84 16.27 22.59
C GLN A 429 21.03 17.32 21.77
N PRO A 430 20.50 18.42 22.34
CA PRO A 430 19.96 19.52 21.54
C PRO A 430 21.01 20.26 20.70
N TRP A 431 22.15 20.62 21.29
CA TRP A 431 23.23 21.37 20.63
C TRP A 431 23.91 20.54 19.54
N MET A 432 24.20 19.26 19.84
CA MET A 432 24.76 18.33 18.85
C MET A 432 23.84 18.23 17.62
N ARG A 433 22.52 18.03 17.81
CA ARG A 433 21.56 17.96 16.70
C ARG A 433 21.40 19.28 15.94
N ASP A 434 21.57 20.42 16.59
CA ASP A 434 21.56 21.72 15.89
C ASP A 434 22.84 21.92 15.05
N ARG A 435 24.02 21.48 15.53
CA ARG A 435 25.26 21.49 14.72
C ARG A 435 25.27 20.46 13.59
N MET A 436 24.73 19.26 13.82
CA MET A 436 24.51 18.26 12.77
C MET A 436 23.57 18.79 11.69
N ARG A 437 22.50 19.53 12.06
CA ARG A 437 21.59 20.15 11.10
C ARG A 437 22.24 21.31 10.35
N GLU A 438 23.05 22.14 11.02
CA GLU A 438 23.77 23.24 10.37
C GLU A 438 24.75 22.73 9.31
N ALA A 439 25.46 21.64 9.58
CA ALA A 439 26.30 20.97 8.59
C ALA A 439 25.50 20.26 7.49
N GLU A 440 24.33 19.71 7.80
CA GLU A 440 23.41 19.16 6.78
C GLU A 440 22.85 20.27 5.89
N GLU A 441 22.38 21.38 6.46
CA GLU A 441 21.87 22.57 5.77
C GLU A 441 22.95 23.13 4.81
N ASN A 442 24.20 23.29 5.27
CA ASN A 442 25.34 23.66 4.41
C ASN A 442 25.61 22.62 3.30
N PHE A 443 25.56 21.31 3.59
CA PHE A 443 25.75 20.27 2.59
C PHE A 443 24.64 20.27 1.53
N ILE A 444 23.40 20.64 1.87
CA ILE A 444 22.33 20.80 0.86
C ILE A 444 22.69 21.93 -0.11
N GLU A 445 23.21 23.05 0.40
CA GLU A 445 23.59 24.21 -0.42
C GLU A 445 24.83 23.93 -1.28
N GLU A 446 25.88 23.29 -0.73
CA GLU A 446 27.10 22.93 -1.47
C GLU A 446 26.86 21.82 -2.50
N CYS A 447 26.08 20.80 -2.16
CA CYS A 447 25.86 19.61 -2.99
C CYS A 447 24.50 19.62 -3.72
N GLU A 448 23.87 20.79 -3.91
CA GLU A 448 22.50 20.94 -4.44
C GLU A 448 22.26 20.22 -5.79
N TRP A 449 23.29 20.21 -6.65
CA TRP A 449 23.23 19.67 -8.03
C TRP A 449 23.97 18.35 -8.21
N SER A 450 24.81 17.99 -7.24
CA SER A 450 25.77 16.87 -7.29
C SER A 450 25.17 15.53 -7.75
N ALA A 451 23.94 15.20 -7.31
CA ALA A 451 23.26 13.97 -7.71
C ALA A 451 22.91 13.92 -9.21
N HIS A 452 22.62 15.06 -9.84
CA HIS A 452 22.43 15.13 -11.31
C HIS A 452 23.77 15.01 -12.04
N GLU A 453 24.82 15.63 -11.51
CA GLU A 453 26.16 15.60 -12.10
C GLU A 453 26.78 14.20 -12.04
N GLU A 454 26.57 13.50 -10.93
CA GLU A 454 26.97 12.10 -10.75
C GLU A 454 26.12 11.15 -11.61
N ALA A 455 24.81 11.39 -11.74
CA ALA A 455 23.96 10.66 -12.69
C ALA A 455 24.38 10.89 -14.16
N LEU A 456 24.74 12.13 -14.52
CA LEU A 456 25.27 12.47 -15.84
C LEU A 456 26.58 11.73 -16.15
N ALA A 457 27.52 11.73 -15.21
CA ALA A 457 28.78 11.01 -15.36
C ALA A 457 28.57 9.49 -15.54
N LEU A 458 27.69 8.89 -14.73
CA LEU A 458 27.35 7.47 -14.82
C LEU A 458 26.65 7.11 -16.15
N CYS A 459 25.64 7.88 -16.55
CA CYS A 459 24.91 7.67 -17.81
C CYS A 459 25.77 7.93 -19.05
N SER A 460 26.71 8.89 -18.97
CA SER A 460 27.67 9.15 -20.05
C SER A 460 28.69 8.01 -20.19
N HIS A 461 29.18 7.45 -19.10
CA HIS A 461 30.09 6.29 -19.14
C HIS A 461 29.44 5.04 -19.74
N GLN A 462 28.11 4.88 -19.58
CA GLN A 462 27.31 3.81 -20.17
C GLN A 462 26.72 4.17 -21.55
N ASN A 463 27.18 5.26 -22.19
CA ASN A 463 26.74 5.72 -23.52
C ASN A 463 25.21 5.90 -23.69
N LEU A 464 24.48 6.25 -22.62
CA LEU A 464 23.03 6.45 -22.64
C LEU A 464 22.65 7.81 -23.25
N THR A 465 22.95 8.03 -24.53
CA THR A 465 22.84 9.31 -25.25
C THR A 465 21.53 10.07 -25.00
N GLN A 466 20.37 9.41 -25.14
CA GLN A 466 19.05 9.98 -24.88
C GLN A 466 18.86 10.43 -23.41
N THR A 467 19.36 9.64 -22.46
CA THR A 467 19.30 9.98 -21.03
C THR A 467 20.22 11.15 -20.70
N VAL A 468 21.44 11.15 -21.25
CA VAL A 468 22.42 12.24 -21.07
C VAL A 468 21.90 13.55 -21.64
N TYR A 469 21.26 13.53 -22.82
CA TYR A 469 20.59 14.70 -23.39
C TYR A 469 19.55 15.28 -22.42
N PHE A 470 18.59 14.47 -21.94
CA PHE A 470 17.55 14.96 -21.03
C PHE A 470 18.11 15.40 -19.68
N LEU A 471 19.01 14.63 -19.05
CA LEU A 471 19.67 15.02 -17.78
C LEU A 471 20.40 16.35 -17.90
N ASN A 472 21.10 16.60 -19.02
CA ASN A 472 21.86 17.83 -19.22
C ASN A 472 20.92 19.03 -19.38
N ARG A 473 19.84 18.89 -20.15
CA ARG A 473 18.78 19.92 -20.24
C ARG A 473 18.14 20.21 -18.89
N ASP A 474 17.88 19.16 -18.11
CA ASP A 474 17.24 19.27 -16.80
C ASP A 474 18.14 20.04 -15.83
N LEU A 475 19.44 19.71 -15.79
CA LEU A 475 20.44 20.44 -15.02
C LEU A 475 20.56 21.90 -15.46
N THR A 476 20.62 22.19 -16.78
CA THR A 476 20.67 23.58 -17.29
C THR A 476 19.39 24.35 -16.95
N PHE A 477 18.20 23.75 -17.07
CA PHE A 477 16.95 24.37 -16.63
C PHE A 477 17.02 24.76 -15.17
N MET A 478 17.38 23.81 -14.30
CA MET A 478 17.31 23.99 -12.87
C MET A 478 18.40 24.95 -12.34
N LYS A 479 19.59 25.01 -12.98
CA LYS A 479 20.64 25.99 -12.63
C LYS A 479 20.37 27.40 -13.17
N GLU A 480 19.91 27.53 -14.42
CA GLU A 480 19.85 28.84 -15.11
C GLU A 480 18.44 29.41 -15.22
N ARG A 481 17.45 28.58 -15.57
CA ARG A 481 16.10 29.02 -15.92
C ARG A 481 15.16 29.04 -14.72
N GLU A 482 15.13 27.98 -13.91
CA GLU A 482 14.31 27.88 -12.70
C GLU A 482 14.47 29.10 -11.76
N PRO A 483 15.67 29.56 -11.38
CA PRO A 483 15.82 30.70 -10.47
C PRO A 483 15.42 32.06 -11.10
N VAL A 484 15.33 32.16 -12.43
CA VAL A 484 14.81 33.35 -13.12
C VAL A 484 13.28 33.26 -13.20
N LEU A 485 12.76 32.13 -13.67
CA LEU A 485 11.33 31.84 -13.76
C LEU A 485 10.63 31.96 -12.39
N LEU A 486 11.26 31.48 -11.31
CA LEU A 486 10.81 31.69 -9.93
C LEU A 486 10.69 33.18 -9.56
N LYS A 487 11.66 34.01 -9.96
CA LYS A 487 11.63 35.46 -9.70
C LYS A 487 10.58 36.18 -10.53
N GLU A 488 10.19 35.63 -11.68
CA GLU A 488 9.19 36.22 -12.58
C GLU A 488 7.77 35.78 -12.22
N LEU A 489 7.51 34.47 -12.08
CA LEU A 489 6.22 33.95 -11.65
C LEU A 489 5.81 34.44 -10.25
N ARG A 490 6.77 34.70 -9.34
CA ARG A 490 6.49 35.35 -8.03
C ARG A 490 6.08 36.84 -8.15
N LYS A 491 6.33 37.51 -9.29
CA LYS A 491 5.79 38.85 -9.61
C LYS A 491 4.38 38.75 -10.20
N VAL A 492 4.09 37.69 -10.97
CA VAL A 492 2.77 37.43 -11.60
C VAL A 492 1.78 36.91 -10.55
N LYS A 493 1.19 37.82 -9.77
CA LYS A 493 0.23 37.49 -8.72
C LYS A 493 -1.21 37.78 -9.16
N THR A 494 -2.10 36.82 -8.98
CA THR A 494 -3.55 36.97 -9.16
C THR A 494 -4.23 37.32 -7.83
N PRO A 495 -5.44 37.92 -7.83
CA PRO A 495 -6.23 38.08 -6.61
C PRO A 495 -6.52 36.71 -5.97
N THR A 496 -6.36 36.61 -4.65
CA THR A 496 -6.64 35.38 -3.88
C THR A 496 -8.12 35.00 -3.93
N ARG A 497 -9.03 35.98 -4.01
CA ARG A 497 -10.47 35.72 -4.15
C ARG A 497 -11.15 36.74 -5.07
N THR A 498 -12.13 36.27 -5.82
CA THR A 498 -13.06 37.07 -6.62
C THR A 498 -14.47 36.95 -6.04
N TYR A 499 -15.26 38.00 -6.19
CA TYR A 499 -16.64 38.08 -5.70
C TYR A 499 -17.56 38.52 -6.84
N GLN A 500 -18.72 37.87 -6.94
CA GLN A 500 -19.75 38.11 -7.96
C GLN A 500 -21.00 38.70 -7.29
N TRP A 501 -21.51 39.79 -7.87
CA TRP A 501 -22.68 40.53 -7.38
C TRP A 501 -23.75 40.58 -8.49
N PRO A 502 -24.66 39.60 -8.56
CA PRO A 502 -25.71 39.56 -9.58
C PRO A 502 -26.84 40.55 -9.28
N THR A 503 -27.20 41.40 -10.25
CA THR A 503 -28.39 42.27 -10.18
C THR A 503 -29.41 41.87 -11.24
N GLN A 504 -30.66 41.63 -10.82
CA GLN A 504 -31.72 41.15 -11.71
C GLN A 504 -32.17 42.22 -12.71
N ILE A 505 -32.43 41.81 -13.95
CA ILE A 505 -32.89 42.70 -15.02
C ILE A 505 -34.43 42.77 -14.96
N TRP A 506 -34.94 43.93 -14.53
CA TRP A 506 -36.35 44.12 -14.15
C TRP A 506 -37.36 43.90 -15.29
N LEU A 507 -36.99 44.22 -16.53
CA LEU A 507 -37.86 44.10 -17.70
C LEU A 507 -37.44 42.91 -18.58
N PRO A 508 -38.33 41.94 -18.89
CA PRO A 508 -37.99 40.82 -19.76
C PRO A 508 -37.61 41.20 -21.21
N LYS A 509 -37.96 42.42 -21.64
CA LYS A 509 -37.51 43.01 -22.92
C LYS A 509 -36.04 43.44 -22.93
N ASN A 510 -35.36 43.34 -21.78
CA ASN A 510 -33.97 43.77 -21.58
C ASN A 510 -33.07 42.59 -21.14
N TRP A 511 -33.62 41.37 -21.01
CA TRP A 511 -32.82 40.17 -20.73
C TRP A 511 -31.84 39.93 -21.89
N ILE A 512 -30.63 39.45 -21.60
CA ILE A 512 -29.62 39.27 -22.65
C ILE A 512 -29.75 37.84 -23.18
N ILE A 513 -30.23 37.70 -24.42
CA ILE A 513 -30.31 36.40 -25.11
C ILE A 513 -29.05 36.24 -25.95
N ARG A 514 -28.22 35.26 -25.57
CA ARG A 514 -27.05 34.86 -26.36
C ARG A 514 -27.44 33.71 -27.28
N ARG A 515 -27.06 33.81 -28.54
CA ARG A 515 -27.05 32.68 -29.49
C ARG A 515 -25.61 32.21 -29.60
N ASN A 516 -25.37 30.99 -29.15
CA ASN A 516 -24.09 30.31 -29.31
C ASN A 516 -24.18 29.38 -30.52
N PHE A 517 -23.32 29.58 -31.50
CA PHE A 517 -23.25 28.77 -32.72
C PHE A 517 -21.81 28.73 -33.23
N GLN A 518 -21.30 27.52 -33.52
CA GLN A 518 -19.96 27.30 -34.06
C GLN A 518 -18.83 28.05 -33.30
N GLY A 519 -18.86 28.00 -31.97
CA GLY A 519 -17.91 28.70 -31.09
C GLY A 519 -18.06 30.22 -31.00
N GLN A 520 -18.93 30.84 -31.80
CA GLN A 520 -19.27 32.26 -31.71
C GLN A 520 -20.49 32.47 -30.81
N SER A 521 -20.49 33.54 -30.01
CA SER A 521 -21.62 33.94 -29.17
C SER A 521 -22.08 35.36 -29.51
N GLU A 522 -23.22 35.49 -30.20
CA GLU A 522 -23.83 36.78 -30.52
C GLU A 522 -24.99 37.12 -29.57
N ILE A 523 -25.26 38.40 -29.36
CA ILE A 523 -26.41 38.87 -28.56
C ILE A 523 -27.54 39.21 -29.52
N ILE A 524 -28.69 38.56 -29.34
CA ILE A 524 -29.88 38.72 -30.20
C ILE A 524 -30.95 39.57 -29.49
N PRO A 525 -31.65 40.47 -30.20
CA PRO A 525 -32.76 41.25 -29.64
C PRO A 525 -33.88 40.35 -29.09
N THR A 526 -34.34 40.62 -27.87
CA THR A 526 -35.39 39.80 -27.24
C THR A 526 -36.72 39.95 -27.96
N VAL A 527 -37.29 38.82 -28.40
CA VAL A 527 -38.65 38.77 -28.96
C VAL A 527 -39.55 37.98 -28.01
N LEU A 528 -40.66 38.61 -27.60
CA LEU A 528 -41.70 37.99 -26.80
C LEU A 528 -42.76 37.36 -27.72
N SER A 529 -42.99 36.06 -27.60
CA SER A 529 -43.94 35.30 -28.42
C SER A 529 -45.00 34.62 -27.55
N ASN A 530 -46.29 34.91 -27.80
CA ASN A 530 -47.40 34.29 -27.04
C ASN A 530 -47.62 32.79 -27.39
N THR A 531 -47.02 32.31 -28.48
CA THR A 531 -47.08 30.91 -28.93
C THR A 531 -46.07 30.04 -28.19
N PRO A 532 -46.50 29.00 -27.45
CA PRO A 532 -45.58 28.10 -26.76
C PRO A 532 -44.95 27.10 -27.74
N THR A 533 -43.63 26.96 -27.71
CA THR A 533 -42.90 25.95 -28.52
C THR A 533 -42.60 24.69 -27.71
N SER A 534 -42.54 23.53 -28.37
CA SER A 534 -42.29 22.23 -27.71
C SER A 534 -40.85 21.98 -27.26
N ILE A 535 -39.87 22.77 -27.72
CA ILE A 535 -38.45 22.61 -27.37
C ILE A 535 -37.95 23.80 -26.54
N THR A 536 -37.83 23.57 -25.22
CA THR A 536 -37.25 24.48 -24.23
C THR A 536 -35.88 24.02 -23.73
N THR A 537 -35.60 22.72 -23.79
CA THR A 537 -34.30 22.14 -23.47
C THR A 537 -33.33 22.30 -24.66
N PRO A 538 -32.06 22.67 -24.44
CA PRO A 538 -31.09 22.77 -25.52
C PRO A 538 -30.89 21.40 -26.16
N ARG A 539 -30.93 21.36 -27.49
CA ARG A 539 -30.66 20.15 -28.28
C ARG A 539 -29.15 19.87 -28.29
N ALA A 540 -28.79 18.59 -28.43
CA ALA A 540 -27.39 18.16 -28.58
C ALA A 540 -26.95 18.09 -30.06
N ASP A 541 -27.66 18.80 -30.95
CA ASP A 541 -27.45 18.77 -32.40
C ASP A 541 -26.56 19.97 -32.82
N PRO A 542 -25.33 19.74 -33.34
CA PRO A 542 -24.41 20.81 -33.72
C PRO A 542 -24.88 21.66 -34.92
N SER A 543 -25.85 21.19 -35.70
CA SER A 543 -26.40 21.97 -36.82
C SER A 543 -27.28 23.13 -36.35
N GLN A 544 -27.66 23.16 -35.07
CA GLN A 544 -28.62 24.11 -34.51
C GLN A 544 -27.96 25.02 -33.45
N PRO A 545 -28.26 26.33 -33.45
CA PRO A 545 -27.77 27.24 -32.43
C PRO A 545 -28.36 26.94 -31.05
N VAL A 546 -27.54 27.06 -30.01
CA VAL A 546 -27.97 26.99 -28.61
C VAL A 546 -28.29 28.40 -28.11
N PHE A 547 -29.48 28.62 -27.60
CA PHE A 547 -29.90 29.91 -27.04
C PHE A 547 -29.79 29.87 -25.50
N LEU A 548 -29.17 30.91 -24.92
CA LEU A 548 -29.04 31.10 -23.48
C LEU A 548 -29.66 32.46 -23.09
N VAL A 549 -30.26 32.55 -21.90
CA VAL A 549 -30.88 33.78 -21.40
C VAL A 549 -30.26 34.21 -20.07
N GLU A 550 -29.59 35.36 -20.08
CA GLU A 550 -29.08 36.04 -18.89
C GLU A 550 -30.18 36.99 -18.37
N ARG A 551 -30.77 36.60 -17.23
CA ARG A 551 -31.78 37.41 -16.50
C ARG A 551 -31.14 38.40 -15.51
N GLU A 552 -29.82 38.36 -15.35
CA GLU A 552 -29.07 39.07 -14.30
C GLU A 552 -27.75 39.62 -14.87
N ILE A 553 -27.33 40.80 -14.40
CA ILE A 553 -26.04 41.41 -14.72
C ILE A 553 -25.09 41.12 -13.55
N VAL A 554 -23.97 40.43 -13.81
CA VAL A 554 -23.00 40.08 -12.76
C VAL A 554 -21.87 41.09 -12.71
N HIS A 555 -21.81 41.91 -11.65
CA HIS A 555 -20.65 42.76 -11.39
C HIS A 555 -19.58 41.97 -10.61
N THR A 556 -18.31 42.09 -11.00
CA THR A 556 -17.19 41.36 -10.38
C THR A 556 -16.24 42.28 -9.63
N THR A 557 -15.83 41.87 -8.43
CA THR A 557 -14.86 42.57 -7.57
C THR A 557 -13.80 41.59 -7.06
N THR A 558 -12.62 42.07 -6.65
CA THR A 558 -11.48 41.19 -6.35
C THR A 558 -10.62 41.72 -5.21
N THR A 559 -9.88 40.84 -4.52
CA THR A 559 -8.94 41.20 -3.45
C THR A 559 -7.66 41.91 -3.93
N ARG A 560 -7.58 42.29 -5.22
CA ARG A 560 -6.39 42.94 -5.82
C ARG A 560 -6.17 44.37 -5.35
N TRP A 561 -7.24 45.10 -5.06
CA TRP A 561 -7.19 46.53 -4.74
C TRP A 561 -7.22 46.75 -3.22
N PRO A 562 -6.60 47.83 -2.70
CA PRO A 562 -6.88 48.27 -1.33
C PRO A 562 -8.35 48.69 -1.22
N MET A 563 -8.89 48.71 -0.01
CA MET A 563 -10.32 49.01 0.24
C MET A 563 -11.29 47.96 -0.35
N TRP A 564 -10.84 46.76 -0.72
CA TRP A 564 -11.70 45.72 -1.30
C TRP A 564 -12.85 45.30 -0.36
N ARG A 565 -12.67 45.36 0.97
CA ARG A 565 -13.76 45.12 1.94
C ARG A 565 -14.87 46.17 1.85
N TRP A 566 -14.52 47.44 1.62
CA TRP A 566 -15.47 48.53 1.43
C TRP A 566 -16.13 48.51 0.05
N ILE A 567 -15.37 48.16 -0.99
CA ILE A 567 -15.90 47.93 -2.35
C ILE A 567 -16.92 46.78 -2.33
N ASN A 568 -16.62 45.68 -1.62
CA ASN A 568 -17.56 44.58 -1.40
C ASN A 568 -18.82 45.03 -0.64
N TYR A 569 -18.69 45.85 0.42
CA TYR A 569 -19.83 46.41 1.13
C TYR A 569 -20.73 47.27 0.22
N ILE A 570 -20.15 48.16 -0.60
CA ILE A 570 -20.90 48.99 -1.55
C ILE A 570 -21.59 48.12 -2.61
N ALA A 571 -20.87 47.18 -3.22
CA ALA A 571 -21.42 46.29 -4.25
C ALA A 571 -22.52 45.36 -3.71
N ARG A 572 -22.35 44.82 -2.49
CA ARG A 572 -23.38 44.06 -1.75
C ARG A 572 -24.62 44.92 -1.50
N THR A 573 -24.44 46.14 -1.01
CA THR A 573 -25.54 47.09 -0.73
C THR A 573 -26.32 47.43 -2.00
N TRP A 574 -25.61 47.75 -3.09
CA TRP A 574 -26.22 47.98 -4.40
C TRP A 574 -27.01 46.76 -4.88
N CYS A 575 -26.35 45.59 -4.94
CA CYS A 575 -26.94 44.32 -5.35
C CYS A 575 -28.23 43.98 -4.58
N TRP A 576 -28.15 44.01 -3.25
CA TRP A 576 -29.29 43.66 -2.40
C TRP A 576 -30.42 44.69 -2.48
N THR A 577 -30.12 45.99 -2.61
CA THR A 577 -31.14 47.02 -2.78
C THR A 577 -31.92 46.82 -4.09
N TRP A 578 -31.22 46.66 -5.22
CA TRP A 578 -31.88 46.49 -6.52
C TRP A 578 -32.66 45.17 -6.64
N ASN A 579 -32.16 44.08 -6.04
CA ASN A 579 -32.85 42.79 -6.02
C ASN A 579 -34.04 42.78 -5.05
N ALA A 580 -33.95 43.45 -3.89
CA ALA A 580 -35.07 43.61 -2.97
C ALA A 580 -36.17 44.52 -3.55
N MET A 581 -35.80 45.62 -4.22
CA MET A 581 -36.74 46.47 -4.96
C MET A 581 -37.44 45.71 -6.10
N PHE A 582 -36.74 44.81 -6.80
CA PHE A 582 -37.39 43.94 -7.79
C PHE A 582 -38.37 42.95 -7.13
N LEU A 583 -37.92 42.21 -6.11
CA LEU A 583 -38.73 41.20 -5.44
C LEU A 583 -40.00 41.81 -4.82
N LEU A 584 -39.85 42.91 -4.08
CA LEU A 584 -40.92 43.52 -3.30
C LEU A 584 -41.72 44.59 -4.07
N GLY A 585 -41.12 45.25 -5.06
CA GLY A 585 -41.76 46.28 -5.88
C GLY A 585 -42.34 45.75 -7.20
N VAL A 586 -41.84 44.62 -7.72
CA VAL A 586 -42.31 44.01 -8.97
C VAL A 586 -42.92 42.63 -8.72
N ALA A 587 -42.14 41.67 -8.20
CA ALA A 587 -42.55 40.27 -8.18
C ALA A 587 -43.74 40.00 -7.23
N VAL A 588 -43.72 40.52 -6.00
CA VAL A 588 -44.85 40.37 -5.07
C VAL A 588 -46.11 41.10 -5.56
N PRO A 589 -46.13 42.42 -5.82
CA PRO A 589 -47.37 43.14 -6.18
C PRO A 589 -47.93 42.83 -7.58
N TRP A 590 -47.15 42.24 -8.50
CA TRP A 590 -47.59 41.99 -9.90
C TRP A 590 -47.43 40.55 -10.42
N CYS A 591 -46.59 39.72 -9.82
CA CYS A 591 -46.34 38.34 -10.28
C CYS A 591 -46.81 37.25 -9.29
N SER A 592 -47.06 37.59 -8.02
CA SER A 592 -47.55 36.67 -6.99
C SER A 592 -48.99 36.17 -7.26
N PRO A 593 -49.36 34.95 -6.81
CA PRO A 593 -50.74 34.49 -6.75
C PRO A 593 -51.61 35.22 -5.69
N VAL A 594 -51.00 36.11 -4.91
CA VAL A 594 -51.61 37.06 -3.96
C VAL A 594 -51.05 38.44 -4.31
N SER A 595 -51.73 39.16 -5.20
CA SER A 595 -51.25 40.39 -5.83
C SER A 595 -52.40 41.26 -6.37
N PHE A 596 -52.14 42.54 -6.67
CA PHE A 596 -53.10 43.37 -7.42
C PHE A 596 -53.47 42.75 -8.78
N ARG A 597 -52.51 42.10 -9.46
CA ARG A 597 -52.76 41.42 -10.73
C ARG A 597 -53.67 40.20 -10.56
N ALA A 598 -53.51 39.43 -9.49
CA ALA A 598 -54.38 38.30 -9.15
C ALA A 598 -55.80 38.73 -8.73
N LEU A 599 -55.96 39.96 -8.23
CA LEU A 599 -57.27 40.55 -7.92
C LEU A 599 -58.02 40.99 -9.19
N LEU A 600 -57.35 41.73 -10.09
CA LEU A 600 -58.01 42.48 -11.16
C LEU A 600 -58.21 41.71 -12.48
N LEU A 601 -57.42 40.66 -12.77
CA LEU A 601 -57.59 39.88 -14.00
C LEU A 601 -58.66 38.80 -13.86
N VAL A 602 -59.55 38.71 -14.85
CA VAL A 602 -60.54 37.62 -14.93
C VAL A 602 -59.89 36.27 -15.27
N GLN A 603 -58.89 36.28 -16.16
CA GLN A 603 -58.18 35.08 -16.61
C GLN A 603 -56.86 34.86 -15.84
N PRO A 604 -56.47 33.60 -15.55
CA PRO A 604 -55.19 33.29 -14.89
C PRO A 604 -54.00 33.71 -15.76
N PHE A 605 -52.96 34.27 -15.14
CA PHE A 605 -51.80 34.85 -15.84
C PHE A 605 -50.51 34.05 -15.56
N THR A 606 -49.55 34.13 -16.48
CA THR A 606 -48.23 33.50 -16.38
C THR A 606 -47.16 34.60 -16.24
N PRO A 607 -46.48 34.73 -15.09
CA PRO A 607 -45.46 35.74 -14.87
C PRO A 607 -44.08 35.36 -15.40
N ASP A 608 -43.72 34.08 -15.43
CA ASP A 608 -42.44 33.61 -15.97
C ASP A 608 -42.51 33.35 -17.48
N LEU A 609 -41.35 33.47 -18.11
CA LEU A 609 -41.12 33.18 -19.53
C LEU A 609 -40.10 32.06 -19.66
N GLU A 610 -40.35 31.11 -20.56
CA GLU A 610 -39.41 30.09 -21.01
C GLU A 610 -38.78 30.50 -22.34
N LEU A 611 -37.53 30.09 -22.56
CA LEU A 611 -36.80 30.36 -23.80
C LEU A 611 -37.06 29.24 -24.82
N SER A 612 -37.44 29.61 -26.04
CA SER A 612 -37.53 28.71 -27.17
C SER A 612 -36.14 28.43 -27.75
N GLN A 613 -35.76 27.16 -27.81
CA GLN A 613 -34.50 26.74 -28.43
C GLN A 613 -34.57 26.63 -29.96
N LEU A 614 -35.74 26.89 -30.57
CA LEU A 614 -35.89 26.98 -32.02
C LEU A 614 -35.44 28.34 -32.54
N ASN A 615 -36.00 29.41 -31.95
CA ASN A 615 -35.95 30.77 -32.51
C ASN A 615 -35.35 31.81 -31.55
N GLY A 616 -34.91 31.40 -30.35
CA GLY A 616 -34.46 32.33 -29.30
C GLY A 616 -35.57 33.21 -28.70
N THR A 617 -36.84 32.97 -29.01
CA THR A 617 -37.96 33.78 -28.50
C THR A 617 -38.36 33.38 -27.08
N LEU A 618 -38.82 34.34 -26.28
CA LEU A 618 -39.32 34.12 -24.92
C LEU A 618 -40.85 33.97 -24.96
N PHE A 619 -41.38 32.87 -24.42
CA PHE A 619 -42.82 32.60 -24.38
C PHE A 619 -43.34 32.27 -22.97
N PRO A 620 -44.64 32.46 -22.68
CA PRO A 620 -45.14 32.33 -21.31
C PRO A 620 -45.11 30.89 -20.76
N ARG A 621 -44.47 30.72 -19.61
CA ARG A 621 -44.25 29.42 -18.95
C ARG A 621 -45.57 28.85 -18.41
N LYS A 622 -46.09 27.79 -19.03
CA LYS A 622 -47.39 27.17 -18.64
C LYS A 622 -47.42 26.70 -17.18
N SER A 623 -46.30 26.19 -16.64
CA SER A 623 -46.19 25.75 -15.24
C SER A 623 -46.15 26.90 -14.22
N SER A 624 -46.00 28.16 -14.64
CA SER A 624 -46.04 29.34 -13.77
C SER A 624 -47.44 29.94 -13.59
N GLN A 625 -48.49 29.30 -14.11
CA GLN A 625 -49.82 29.90 -14.21
C GLN A 625 -50.43 30.22 -12.84
N MET A 626 -50.54 31.51 -12.53
CA MET A 626 -51.08 32.05 -11.29
C MET A 626 -52.61 32.23 -11.36
N PRO A 627 -53.37 31.69 -10.38
CA PRO A 627 -54.82 31.78 -10.37
C PRO A 627 -55.33 33.10 -9.76
N THR A 628 -56.26 33.75 -10.46
CA THR A 628 -56.89 35.02 -10.08
C THR A 628 -58.13 34.80 -9.19
N LEU A 629 -58.72 35.86 -8.66
CA LEU A 629 -59.99 35.79 -7.92
C LEU A 629 -61.07 35.04 -8.72
N CYS A 630 -61.29 35.44 -9.96
CA CYS A 630 -62.29 34.81 -10.84
C CYS A 630 -61.94 33.35 -11.17
N SER A 631 -60.66 33.03 -11.46
CA SER A 631 -60.29 31.64 -11.75
C SER A 631 -60.33 30.74 -10.50
N ARG A 632 -60.08 31.29 -9.30
CA ARG A 632 -60.28 30.60 -8.00
C ARG A 632 -61.75 30.31 -7.73
N LEU A 633 -62.66 31.27 -7.98
CA LEU A 633 -64.11 31.03 -7.88
C LEU A 633 -64.56 29.94 -8.87
N ILE A 634 -64.14 30.03 -10.14
CA ILE A 634 -64.48 29.01 -11.16
C ILE A 634 -63.90 27.64 -10.77
N ALA A 635 -62.68 27.57 -10.24
CA ALA A 635 -62.07 26.33 -9.76
C ALA A 635 -62.82 25.76 -8.55
N LEU A 636 -63.25 26.58 -7.58
CA LEU A 636 -64.07 26.16 -6.44
C LEU A 636 -65.40 25.55 -6.89
N TRP A 637 -66.13 26.21 -7.79
CA TRP A 637 -67.39 25.69 -8.33
C TRP A 637 -67.20 24.43 -9.19
N ARG A 638 -66.10 24.34 -9.95
CA ARG A 638 -65.73 23.14 -10.70
C ARG A 638 -65.35 21.97 -9.79
N HIS A 639 -64.68 22.25 -8.66
CA HIS A 639 -64.38 21.27 -7.63
C HIS A 639 -65.66 20.79 -6.91
N ILE A 640 -66.57 21.70 -6.56
CA ILE A 640 -67.90 21.38 -5.99
C ILE A 640 -68.72 20.50 -6.95
N SER A 641 -68.69 20.82 -8.25
CA SER A 641 -69.30 20.00 -9.29
C SER A 641 -68.67 18.60 -9.33
N LYS A 642 -67.34 18.51 -9.37
CA LYS A 642 -66.61 17.22 -9.37
C LYS A 642 -66.86 16.39 -8.11
N SER A 643 -66.88 17.01 -6.92
CA SER A 643 -67.15 16.32 -5.65
C SER A 643 -68.61 15.87 -5.53
N ARG A 644 -69.54 16.58 -6.18
CA ARG A 644 -70.91 16.09 -6.34
C ARG A 644 -70.94 14.89 -7.28
N THR A 645 -70.37 14.97 -8.49
CA THR A 645 -70.40 13.84 -9.44
C THR A 645 -69.75 12.59 -8.83
N HIS A 646 -68.65 12.73 -8.09
CA HIS A 646 -67.99 11.65 -7.36
C HIS A 646 -68.96 10.90 -6.43
N PHE A 647 -69.62 11.63 -5.51
CA PHE A 647 -70.61 11.08 -4.58
C PHE A 647 -71.84 10.47 -5.25
N GLU A 648 -72.24 10.99 -6.42
CA GLU A 648 -73.35 10.42 -7.20
C GLU A 648 -72.91 9.14 -7.94
N THR A 649 -71.62 8.96 -8.24
CA THR A 649 -71.04 7.77 -8.88
C THR A 649 -70.54 6.67 -7.93
N GLU A 650 -70.22 7.00 -6.67
CA GLU A 650 -69.83 6.01 -5.66
C GLU A 650 -71.02 5.10 -5.30
N PRO A 651 -70.85 3.77 -5.10
CA PRO A 651 -71.96 2.87 -4.77
C PRO A 651 -72.53 3.12 -3.36
N ASP A 652 -73.81 2.78 -3.14
CA ASP A 652 -74.47 2.90 -1.83
C ASP A 652 -73.98 1.80 -0.86
N THR A 653 -73.07 2.15 0.04
CA THR A 653 -72.52 1.26 1.09
C THR A 653 -72.80 1.75 2.51
N GLY A 654 -73.54 2.85 2.67
CA GLY A 654 -73.80 3.49 3.97
C GLY A 654 -75.06 3.01 4.68
N PHE A 655 -75.02 2.98 6.02
CA PHE A 655 -76.14 2.64 6.91
C PHE A 655 -77.38 3.57 6.76
N ILE A 656 -77.21 4.72 6.11
CA ILE A 656 -78.29 5.62 5.68
C ILE A 656 -78.16 5.78 4.17
N GLY A 657 -79.10 5.22 3.41
CA GLY A 657 -79.09 5.25 1.94
C GLY A 657 -79.14 6.66 1.35
N LYS A 658 -78.69 6.81 0.09
CA LYS A 658 -78.43 8.10 -0.58
C LYS A 658 -79.52 9.15 -0.55
N GLY A 659 -80.79 8.82 -0.27
CA GLY A 659 -81.88 9.79 -0.15
C GLY A 659 -81.52 10.96 0.79
N MET A 660 -81.32 10.67 2.08
CA MET A 660 -81.04 11.72 3.08
C MET A 660 -79.61 12.27 2.99
N THR A 661 -78.61 11.41 2.70
CA THR A 661 -77.21 11.84 2.59
C THR A 661 -76.95 12.70 1.36
N ARG A 662 -77.71 12.56 0.25
CA ARG A 662 -77.68 13.51 -0.89
C ARG A 662 -78.13 14.91 -0.48
N HIS A 663 -79.12 15.04 0.41
CA HIS A 663 -79.50 16.36 0.96
C HIS A 663 -78.40 16.95 1.85
N LEU A 664 -77.79 16.15 2.73
CA LEU A 664 -76.69 16.59 3.58
C LEU A 664 -75.46 16.99 2.75
N ASN A 665 -75.08 16.19 1.75
CA ASN A 665 -73.96 16.48 0.85
C ASN A 665 -74.24 17.68 -0.07
N ARG A 666 -75.50 17.93 -0.44
CA ARG A 666 -75.92 19.17 -1.11
C ARG A 666 -75.73 20.38 -0.18
N LEU A 667 -76.13 20.30 1.09
CA LEU A 667 -75.93 21.36 2.08
C LEU A 667 -74.43 21.60 2.34
N TRP A 668 -73.62 20.55 2.46
CA TRP A 668 -72.18 20.62 2.67
C TRP A 668 -71.45 21.23 1.47
N ASN A 669 -71.70 20.75 0.25
CA ASN A 669 -70.98 21.21 -0.94
C ASN A 669 -71.45 22.58 -1.46
N TYR A 670 -72.75 22.91 -1.41
CA TYR A 670 -73.25 24.22 -1.85
C TYR A 670 -73.29 25.28 -0.74
N GLY A 671 -73.50 24.88 0.53
CA GLY A 671 -73.45 25.77 1.68
C GLY A 671 -72.04 25.89 2.25
N ALA A 672 -71.56 24.86 2.95
CA ALA A 672 -70.32 24.95 3.72
C ALA A 672 -69.04 25.06 2.86
N LYS A 673 -69.01 24.49 1.64
CA LYS A 673 -67.91 24.70 0.68
C LYS A 673 -68.21 25.79 -0.35
N GLY A 674 -69.46 25.83 -0.85
CA GLY A 674 -69.93 26.82 -1.82
C GLY A 674 -70.02 28.21 -1.22
N LEU A 675 -71.11 28.50 -0.50
CA LEU A 675 -71.35 29.81 0.11
C LEU A 675 -70.17 30.31 0.94
N LEU A 676 -69.66 29.52 1.90
CA LEU A 676 -68.55 29.98 2.76
C LEU A 676 -67.24 30.15 1.96
N GLY A 677 -66.95 29.25 1.02
CA GLY A 677 -65.76 29.35 0.17
C GLY A 677 -65.80 30.54 -0.79
N THR A 678 -66.96 30.85 -1.37
CA THR A 678 -67.13 32.06 -2.19
C THR A 678 -67.05 33.33 -1.35
N LEU A 679 -67.62 33.35 -0.13
CA LEU A 679 -67.49 34.48 0.80
C LEU A 679 -66.01 34.73 1.17
N ILE A 680 -65.23 33.68 1.45
CA ILE A 680 -63.79 33.81 1.75
C ILE A 680 -63.01 34.37 0.53
N ILE A 681 -63.28 33.86 -0.68
CA ILE A 681 -62.60 34.32 -1.91
C ILE A 681 -63.07 35.73 -2.34
N LEU A 682 -64.29 36.15 -2.00
CA LEU A 682 -64.84 37.45 -2.38
C LEU A 682 -64.56 38.56 -1.37
N PHE A 683 -64.44 38.25 -0.07
CA PHE A 683 -64.22 39.25 0.98
C PHE A 683 -62.81 39.22 1.59
N ILE A 684 -62.24 38.05 1.88
CA ILE A 684 -60.93 37.95 2.56
C ILE A 684 -59.78 38.06 1.55
N PHE A 685 -59.84 37.34 0.43
CA PHE A 685 -58.76 37.33 -0.57
C PHE A 685 -58.44 38.73 -1.14
N PRO A 686 -59.40 39.64 -1.45
CA PRO A 686 -59.08 41.00 -1.85
C PRO A 686 -58.31 41.80 -0.79
N VAL A 687 -58.73 41.71 0.48
CA VAL A 687 -58.05 42.41 1.59
C VAL A 687 -56.61 41.92 1.73
N VAL A 688 -56.38 40.61 1.66
CA VAL A 688 -55.02 40.03 1.72
C VAL A 688 -54.18 40.45 0.51
N CYS A 689 -54.73 40.43 -0.71
CA CYS A 689 -54.05 40.88 -1.92
C CYS A 689 -53.66 42.36 -1.87
N VAL A 690 -54.55 43.23 -1.39
CA VAL A 690 -54.27 44.67 -1.22
C VAL A 690 -53.23 44.89 -0.14
N LEU A 691 -53.41 44.34 1.06
CA LEU A 691 -52.47 44.52 2.17
C LEU A 691 -51.06 44.04 1.82
N ALA A 692 -50.92 42.83 1.27
CA ALA A 692 -49.62 42.28 0.87
C ALA A 692 -48.94 43.10 -0.23
N SER A 693 -49.70 43.58 -1.23
CA SER A 693 -49.13 44.37 -2.34
C SER A 693 -48.72 45.77 -1.87
N VAL A 694 -49.53 46.42 -1.02
CA VAL A 694 -49.24 47.75 -0.45
C VAL A 694 -48.05 47.68 0.51
N SER A 695 -48.03 46.72 1.45
CA SER A 695 -46.91 46.59 2.40
C SER A 695 -45.61 46.28 1.67
N SER A 696 -45.64 45.40 0.67
CA SER A 696 -44.47 45.06 -0.15
C SER A 696 -43.95 46.28 -0.92
N LEU A 697 -44.83 47.09 -1.50
CA LEU A 697 -44.44 48.32 -2.20
C LEU A 697 -43.84 49.37 -1.25
N ILE A 698 -44.37 49.52 -0.03
CA ILE A 698 -43.81 50.42 0.99
C ILE A 698 -42.40 49.97 1.42
N VAL A 699 -42.18 48.67 1.64
CA VAL A 699 -40.85 48.13 1.98
C VAL A 699 -39.87 48.26 0.80
N ALA A 700 -40.35 48.12 -0.45
CA ALA A 700 -39.55 48.36 -1.64
C ALA A 700 -39.12 49.83 -1.79
N LEU A 701 -40.05 50.78 -1.64
CA LEU A 701 -39.76 52.22 -1.72
C LEU A 701 -38.81 52.69 -0.61
N THR A 702 -38.85 52.06 0.56
CA THR A 702 -37.94 52.37 1.68
C THR A 702 -36.63 51.58 1.65
N ALA A 703 -36.45 50.63 0.72
CA ALA A 703 -35.27 49.75 0.65
C ALA A 703 -33.94 50.52 0.56
N VAL A 704 -33.90 51.63 -0.17
CA VAL A 704 -32.71 52.48 -0.31
C VAL A 704 -32.25 53.08 1.03
N LEU A 705 -33.17 53.25 2.00
CA LEU A 705 -32.87 53.80 3.33
C LEU A 705 -32.43 52.73 4.33
N TRP A 706 -33.09 51.56 4.36
CA TRP A 706 -32.82 50.53 5.36
C TRP A 706 -31.79 49.47 4.92
N MET A 707 -31.66 49.20 3.61
CA MET A 707 -30.70 48.20 3.12
C MET A 707 -29.24 48.53 3.46
N PRO A 708 -28.75 49.79 3.34
CA PRO A 708 -27.39 50.15 3.75
C PRO A 708 -27.14 49.91 5.24
N LEU A 709 -28.15 50.10 6.10
CA LEU A 709 -28.03 49.81 7.53
C LEU A 709 -27.90 48.30 7.79
N VAL A 710 -28.68 47.48 7.08
CA VAL A 710 -28.62 46.00 7.18
C VAL A 710 -27.30 45.45 6.64
N THR A 711 -26.79 45.96 5.51
CA THR A 711 -25.48 45.53 5.01
C THR A 711 -24.31 46.07 5.84
N LEU A 712 -24.49 47.18 6.56
CA LEU A 712 -23.48 47.72 7.48
C LEU A 712 -23.43 46.94 8.80
N THR A 713 -24.57 46.55 9.39
CA THR A 713 -24.58 45.66 10.55
C THR A 713 -24.03 44.29 10.19
N LEU A 714 -24.33 43.78 8.99
CA LEU A 714 -23.69 42.58 8.45
C LEU A 714 -22.18 42.77 8.29
N HIS A 715 -21.71 43.90 7.76
CA HIS A 715 -20.27 44.18 7.61
C HIS A 715 -19.54 44.24 8.96
N ALA A 716 -20.15 44.87 9.97
CA ALA A 716 -19.64 44.88 11.35
C ALA A 716 -19.61 43.48 11.97
N PHE A 717 -20.64 42.65 11.72
CA PHE A 717 -20.64 41.24 12.11
C PHE A 717 -19.50 40.45 11.45
N MET A 718 -19.23 40.66 10.16
CA MET A 718 -18.12 39.99 9.46
C MET A 718 -16.75 40.39 10.03
N ALA A 719 -16.59 41.65 10.41
CA ALA A 719 -15.35 42.15 11.01
C ALA A 719 -15.11 41.62 12.44
N LEU A 720 -16.17 41.49 13.24
CA LEU A 720 -16.07 41.19 14.68
C LEU A 720 -16.24 39.71 15.04
N ILE A 721 -17.14 38.98 14.36
CA ILE A 721 -17.61 37.66 14.77
C ILE A 721 -17.18 36.56 13.79
N MET A 722 -17.50 36.68 12.50
CA MET A 722 -17.20 35.63 11.50
C MET A 722 -16.92 36.22 10.11
N ASP A 723 -15.68 36.16 9.64
CA ASP A 723 -15.26 36.73 8.35
C ASP A 723 -15.63 35.83 7.16
N LEU A 724 -16.87 35.92 6.66
CA LEU A 724 -17.29 35.22 5.42
C LEU A 724 -16.56 35.72 4.17
N ASP A 725 -16.04 36.95 4.22
CA ASP A 725 -15.22 37.56 3.18
C ASP A 725 -13.72 37.21 3.35
N SER A 726 -13.37 36.20 4.16
CA SER A 726 -11.98 35.74 4.33
C SER A 726 -11.33 35.41 2.97
N PRO A 727 -10.17 35.99 2.61
CA PRO A 727 -9.58 35.80 1.28
C PRO A 727 -8.89 34.44 1.10
N GLU A 728 -8.53 33.77 2.18
CA GLU A 728 -7.66 32.59 2.19
C GLU A 728 -8.27 31.52 3.13
N PRO A 729 -8.49 30.27 2.67
CA PRO A 729 -9.29 29.28 3.41
C PRO A 729 -8.58 28.71 4.65
N SER A 730 -7.26 28.86 4.74
CA SER A 730 -6.37 28.44 5.85
C SER A 730 -6.53 29.29 7.12
N ARG A 731 -7.07 30.51 7.00
CA ARG A 731 -7.19 31.46 8.10
C ARG A 731 -8.35 31.09 9.02
N ASN A 732 -8.15 31.33 10.32
CA ASN A 732 -9.25 31.37 11.27
C ASN A 732 -10.25 32.46 10.84
N ARG A 733 -11.54 32.11 10.82
CA ARG A 733 -12.65 32.98 10.41
C ARG A 733 -13.37 33.60 11.59
N TYR A 734 -13.23 33.04 12.80
CA TYR A 734 -13.99 33.45 13.98
C TYR A 734 -13.19 34.40 14.87
N PHE A 735 -13.85 35.47 15.34
CA PHE A 735 -13.29 36.47 16.27
C PHE A 735 -11.92 37.04 15.85
N VAL A 736 -11.73 37.34 14.56
CA VAL A 736 -10.43 37.70 13.97
C VAL A 736 -9.78 38.92 14.63
N VAL A 737 -10.58 39.91 15.07
CA VAL A 737 -10.11 41.08 15.84
C VAL A 737 -9.54 40.68 17.21
N MET A 738 -10.17 39.74 17.92
CA MET A 738 -9.66 39.25 19.21
C MET A 738 -8.39 38.43 19.05
N GLU A 739 -8.28 37.62 17.99
CA GLU A 739 -7.04 36.92 17.67
C GLU A 739 -5.90 37.91 17.33
N ALA A 740 -6.19 38.98 16.58
CA ALA A 740 -5.20 40.00 16.26
C ALA A 740 -4.75 40.80 17.50
N LEU A 741 -5.69 41.31 18.31
CA LEU A 741 -5.40 42.12 19.50
C LEU A 741 -4.84 41.30 20.67
N ALA A 742 -5.59 40.31 21.17
CA ALA A 742 -5.24 39.62 22.40
C ALA A 742 -4.11 38.61 22.18
N TRP A 743 -4.18 37.80 21.12
CA TRP A 743 -3.23 36.71 20.90
C TRP A 743 -1.96 37.17 20.16
N ASN A 744 -2.11 37.78 18.98
CA ASN A 744 -0.95 38.14 18.15
C ASN A 744 -0.20 39.38 18.66
N ILE A 745 -0.90 40.44 19.09
CA ILE A 745 -0.26 41.66 19.64
C ILE A 745 -0.03 41.52 21.15
N GLY A 746 -1.05 41.22 21.95
CA GLY A 746 -0.95 41.16 23.41
C GLY A 746 0.00 40.06 23.90
N VAL A 747 -0.37 38.79 23.68
CA VAL A 747 0.39 37.63 24.19
C VAL A 747 1.70 37.43 23.41
N GLN A 748 1.65 37.29 22.07
CA GLN A 748 2.86 37.01 21.28
C GLN A 748 3.70 38.27 21.00
N GLY A 749 3.07 39.43 20.81
CA GLY A 749 3.78 40.68 20.54
C GLY A 749 4.43 41.27 21.78
N CYS A 750 3.66 41.55 22.83
CA CYS A 750 4.10 42.30 24.02
C CYS A 750 4.56 41.44 25.20
N LEU A 751 3.82 40.38 25.56
CA LEU A 751 4.15 39.55 26.74
C LEU A 751 5.30 38.55 26.47
N GLN A 752 5.28 37.88 25.32
CA GLN A 752 6.30 36.91 24.93
C GLN A 752 7.75 37.44 24.92
N PRO A 753 8.12 38.63 24.39
CA PRO A 753 9.50 39.08 24.41
C PRO A 753 9.98 39.40 25.82
N ILE A 754 9.12 39.98 26.68
CA ILE A 754 9.44 40.24 28.09
C ILE A 754 9.73 38.92 28.80
N ALA A 755 8.84 37.93 28.65
CA ALA A 755 9.02 36.60 29.22
C ALA A 755 10.24 35.86 28.62
N ALA A 756 10.52 36.00 27.33
CA ALA A 756 11.66 35.37 26.66
C ALA A 756 12.99 35.99 27.12
N LEU A 757 13.08 37.31 27.25
CA LEU A 757 14.25 38.02 27.78
C LEU A 757 14.49 37.69 29.26
N PHE A 758 13.44 37.68 30.09
CA PHE A 758 13.54 37.27 31.49
C PHE A 758 14.02 35.81 31.62
N VAL A 759 13.49 34.90 30.81
CA VAL A 759 13.94 33.51 30.79
C VAL A 759 15.39 33.39 30.29
N ALA A 760 15.80 34.17 29.30
CA ALA A 760 17.15 34.14 28.73
C ALA A 760 18.23 34.68 29.68
N PHE A 761 17.98 35.84 30.29
CA PHE A 761 18.99 36.60 31.05
C PHE A 761 18.91 36.43 32.57
N VAL A 762 17.76 36.03 33.12
CA VAL A 762 17.59 35.80 34.57
C VAL A 762 17.45 34.32 34.87
N LEU A 763 16.43 33.65 34.32
CA LEU A 763 16.09 32.29 34.72
C LEU A 763 17.13 31.25 34.27
N CYS A 764 17.60 31.30 33.02
CA CYS A 764 18.59 30.33 32.52
C CYS A 764 19.95 30.43 33.25
N PRO A 765 20.52 31.62 33.52
CA PRO A 765 21.74 31.74 34.32
C PRO A 765 21.58 31.28 35.77
N VAL A 766 20.48 31.64 36.44
CA VAL A 766 20.21 31.20 37.82
C VAL A 766 20.07 29.68 37.90
N ILE A 767 19.29 29.06 37.00
CA ILE A 767 19.17 27.59 36.94
C ILE A 767 20.53 26.94 36.63
N SER A 768 21.30 27.48 35.69
CA SER A 768 22.65 26.97 35.37
C SER A 768 23.57 27.01 36.59
N PHE A 769 23.57 28.12 37.35
CA PHE A 769 24.38 28.27 38.56
C PHE A 769 23.95 27.32 39.68
N VAL A 770 22.65 27.14 39.89
CA VAL A 770 22.11 26.19 40.89
C VAL A 770 22.46 24.74 40.52
N ILE A 771 22.35 24.35 39.25
CA ILE A 771 22.75 23.02 38.78
C ILE A 771 24.27 22.82 38.95
N LEU A 772 25.09 23.80 38.57
CA LEU A 772 26.55 23.76 38.71
C LEU A 772 27.00 23.61 40.17
N THR A 773 26.44 24.42 41.08
CA THR A 773 26.79 24.36 42.51
C THR A 773 26.37 23.04 43.15
N ILE A 774 25.14 22.57 42.89
CA ILE A 774 24.68 21.25 43.35
C ILE A 774 25.56 20.13 42.77
N ALA A 775 25.96 20.20 41.49
CA ALA A 775 26.80 19.19 40.86
C ALA A 775 28.20 19.10 41.48
N VAL A 776 28.85 20.24 41.74
CA VAL A 776 30.16 20.30 42.39
C VAL A 776 30.07 19.78 43.82
N ILE A 777 29.07 20.20 44.60
CA ILE A 777 28.84 19.71 45.97
C ILE A 777 28.59 18.20 45.97
N ARG A 778 27.70 17.72 45.10
CA ARG A 778 27.37 16.29 44.94
C ARG A 778 28.60 15.46 44.55
N TYR A 779 29.45 15.98 43.67
CA TYR A 779 30.70 15.32 43.28
C TYR A 779 31.66 15.21 44.48
N TRP A 780 31.92 16.30 45.20
CA TRP A 780 32.82 16.28 46.37
C TRP A 780 32.30 15.41 47.52
N VAL A 781 31.00 15.49 47.84
CA VAL A 781 30.35 14.62 48.83
C VAL A 781 30.45 13.14 48.41
N ARG A 782 30.33 12.83 47.11
CA ARG A 782 30.50 11.45 46.62
C ARG A 782 31.96 11.00 46.57
N VAL A 783 32.91 11.91 46.30
CA VAL A 783 34.36 11.65 46.41
C VAL A 783 34.72 11.26 47.84
N PHE A 784 34.23 12.03 48.83
CA PHE A 784 34.39 11.71 50.24
C PHE A 784 33.71 10.37 50.59
N TRP A 785 32.41 10.23 50.29
CA TRP A 785 31.62 9.06 50.66
C TRP A 785 32.17 7.73 50.14
N ASP A 786 32.50 7.62 48.84
CA ASP A 786 33.07 6.37 48.31
C ASP A 786 34.45 6.08 48.93
N THR A 787 35.23 7.10 49.28
CA THR A 787 36.54 6.90 49.91
C THR A 787 36.37 6.34 51.32
N VAL A 788 35.41 6.87 52.08
CA VAL A 788 35.03 6.34 53.40
C VAL A 788 34.48 4.92 53.29
N MET A 789 33.53 4.65 52.39
CA MET A 789 32.97 3.31 52.17
C MET A 789 34.01 2.30 51.71
N PHE A 790 34.91 2.68 50.79
CA PHE A 790 35.97 1.80 50.31
C PHE A 790 36.93 1.40 51.42
N HIS A 791 37.43 2.37 52.19
CA HIS A 791 38.45 2.12 53.22
C HIS A 791 37.90 1.53 54.53
N LEU A 792 36.68 1.88 54.95
CA LEU A 792 36.10 1.36 56.20
C LEU A 792 35.30 0.07 56.01
N VAL A 793 34.55 -0.06 54.91
CA VAL A 793 33.59 -1.17 54.70
C VAL A 793 34.15 -2.17 53.70
N ILE A 794 34.35 -1.76 52.45
CA ILE A 794 34.53 -2.70 51.32
C ILE A 794 35.90 -3.41 51.41
N LYS A 795 36.99 -2.67 51.67
CA LYS A 795 38.34 -3.27 51.81
C LYS A 795 38.43 -4.32 52.92
N ASN A 796 37.68 -4.14 54.02
CA ASN A 796 37.82 -4.95 55.22
C ASN A 796 36.73 -6.02 55.39
N ARG A 797 35.57 -5.87 54.73
CA ARG A 797 34.40 -6.78 54.83
C ARG A 797 33.87 -7.29 53.49
N GLY A 798 34.51 -6.94 52.37
CA GLY A 798 34.12 -7.39 51.03
C GLY A 798 34.23 -8.90 50.84
N ARG A 799 33.11 -9.52 50.47
CA ARG A 799 32.96 -10.95 50.15
C ARG A 799 32.23 -11.11 48.81
N ILE A 800 32.35 -12.28 48.19
CA ILE A 800 31.59 -12.65 47.00
C ILE A 800 30.12 -12.92 47.40
N PRO A 801 29.12 -12.35 46.71
CA PRO A 801 27.71 -12.61 46.99
C PRO A 801 27.23 -13.93 46.36
N ALA A 802 26.35 -14.64 47.06
CA ALA A 802 25.69 -15.86 46.56
C ALA A 802 24.39 -15.56 45.77
N SER A 803 23.82 -14.37 45.91
CA SER A 803 22.58 -13.99 45.21
C SER A 803 22.53 -12.51 44.88
N ASP A 804 21.62 -12.13 43.99
CA ASP A 804 21.28 -10.73 43.74
C ASP A 804 20.74 -10.06 45.02
N SER A 805 21.21 -8.84 45.29
CA SER A 805 20.83 -8.09 46.49
C SER A 805 20.74 -6.59 46.21
N PHE A 806 20.14 -5.84 47.14
CA PHE A 806 20.15 -4.37 47.08
C PHE A 806 21.54 -3.75 47.27
N VAL A 807 22.53 -4.53 47.74
CA VAL A 807 23.91 -4.10 48.01
C VAL A 807 24.82 -4.35 46.80
N VAL A 808 24.66 -5.50 46.15
CA VAL A 808 25.38 -5.90 44.93
C VAL A 808 24.42 -6.64 44.00
N LYS A 809 24.39 -6.25 42.72
CA LYS A 809 23.56 -6.87 41.68
C LYS A 809 24.42 -7.35 40.50
N ARG A 810 24.13 -8.55 39.99
CA ARG A 810 24.73 -9.17 38.80
C ARG A 810 24.21 -8.51 37.51
N ILE A 811 25.10 -8.35 36.53
CA ILE A 811 24.84 -7.60 35.28
C ILE A 811 25.32 -8.33 34.04
N ALA A 812 26.29 -9.23 34.17
CA ALA A 812 26.58 -10.27 33.18
C ALA A 812 26.97 -11.56 33.91
N GLY A 813 26.92 -12.69 33.20
CA GLY A 813 27.24 -14.02 33.72
C GLY A 813 26.22 -15.08 33.28
N PRO A 814 26.58 -16.37 33.33
CA PRO A 814 25.70 -17.46 32.91
C PRO A 814 24.36 -17.45 33.66
N GLY A 815 23.28 -17.73 32.93
CA GLY A 815 21.90 -17.67 33.43
C GLY A 815 21.29 -16.26 33.58
N LEU A 816 22.00 -15.18 33.21
CA LEU A 816 21.44 -13.81 33.20
C LEU A 816 21.16 -13.26 31.80
N ALA A 817 21.89 -13.71 30.78
CA ALA A 817 21.61 -13.39 29.38
C ALA A 817 20.55 -14.34 28.80
N SER A 818 19.70 -13.82 27.90
CA SER A 818 18.81 -14.64 27.08
C SER A 818 19.55 -15.46 26.02
N ASP A 819 20.75 -15.02 25.64
CA ASP A 819 21.39 -15.39 24.39
C ASP A 819 22.54 -16.38 24.67
N TYR A 820 22.19 -17.66 24.62
CA TYR A 820 23.06 -18.80 24.90
C TYR A 820 22.60 -20.02 24.10
N TYR A 821 23.52 -20.94 23.85
CA TYR A 821 23.29 -22.17 23.08
C TYR A 821 23.57 -23.43 23.92
N TYR A 822 22.93 -24.53 23.51
CA TYR A 822 23.10 -25.86 24.08
C TYR A 822 23.96 -26.72 23.15
N GLN A 823 25.08 -27.25 23.65
CA GLN A 823 25.89 -28.23 22.92
C GLN A 823 25.39 -29.65 23.25
N ILE A 824 25.01 -30.43 22.24
CA ILE A 824 24.86 -31.89 22.37
C ILE A 824 26.12 -32.61 21.87
N ARG A 825 26.22 -33.92 22.10
CA ARG A 825 27.22 -34.79 21.48
C ARG A 825 26.71 -35.34 20.15
N ALA A 826 27.62 -35.76 19.27
CA ALA A 826 27.27 -36.29 17.94
C ALA A 826 26.35 -37.52 18.03
N GLU A 827 26.55 -38.37 19.03
CA GLU A 827 25.76 -39.59 19.27
C GLU A 827 24.31 -39.28 19.63
N GLN A 828 24.05 -38.22 20.40
CA GLN A 828 22.68 -37.78 20.72
C GLN A 828 21.95 -37.24 19.49
N ALA A 829 22.69 -36.61 18.56
CA ALA A 829 22.13 -36.15 17.30
C ALA A 829 21.78 -37.33 16.38
N LEU A 830 22.68 -38.31 16.22
CA LEU A 830 22.45 -39.51 15.42
C LEU A 830 21.34 -40.40 15.99
N ALA A 831 21.22 -40.52 17.31
CA ALA A 831 20.11 -41.23 17.96
C ALA A 831 18.76 -40.56 17.72
N ALA A 832 18.70 -39.22 17.74
CA ALA A 832 17.49 -38.48 17.37
C ALA A 832 17.19 -38.58 15.86
N PHE A 833 18.22 -38.67 15.02
CA PHE A 833 18.09 -38.88 13.58
C PHE A 833 17.53 -40.27 13.24
N GLU A 834 18.01 -41.35 13.87
CA GLU A 834 17.46 -42.70 13.67
C GLU A 834 15.98 -42.78 14.08
N ALA A 835 15.59 -42.10 15.17
CA ALA A 835 14.19 -42.03 15.57
C ALA A 835 13.32 -41.26 14.54
N LYS A 836 13.87 -40.25 13.87
CA LYS A 836 13.20 -39.54 12.77
C LYS A 836 13.13 -40.37 11.48
N LEU A 837 14.17 -41.15 11.17
CA LEU A 837 14.14 -42.12 10.06
C LEU A 837 13.04 -43.18 10.29
N GLU A 838 12.90 -43.69 11.53
CA GLU A 838 11.82 -44.64 11.87
C GLU A 838 10.43 -43.97 11.77
N LEU A 839 10.29 -42.69 12.16
CA LEU A 839 9.03 -41.94 11.97
C LEU A 839 8.64 -41.80 10.50
N ASP A 840 9.60 -41.52 9.61
CA ASP A 840 9.34 -41.34 8.19
C ASP A 840 9.11 -42.70 7.47
N GLU A 841 9.75 -43.80 7.91
CA GLU A 841 9.35 -45.16 7.49
C GLU A 841 7.91 -45.49 7.92
N LEU A 842 7.54 -45.19 9.17
CA LEU A 842 6.19 -45.43 9.69
C LEU A 842 5.12 -44.60 8.96
N LEU A 843 5.48 -43.43 8.41
CA LEU A 843 4.61 -42.62 7.54
C LEU A 843 4.45 -43.25 6.14
N ALA A 844 5.54 -43.71 5.52
CA ALA A 844 5.46 -44.40 4.22
C ALA A 844 4.66 -45.72 4.32
N PHE A 845 4.91 -46.51 5.37
CA PHE A 845 4.14 -47.70 5.71
C PHE A 845 2.66 -47.41 5.96
N GLN A 846 2.32 -46.30 6.63
CA GLN A 846 0.93 -45.89 6.81
C GLN A 846 0.24 -45.67 5.46
N GLN A 847 0.84 -44.89 4.56
CA GLN A 847 0.26 -44.56 3.26
C GLN A 847 0.06 -45.80 2.38
N GLU A 848 1.05 -46.70 2.34
CA GLU A 848 0.95 -47.98 1.64
C GLU A 848 -0.19 -48.84 2.22
N THR A 849 -0.24 -48.97 3.55
CA THR A 849 -1.22 -49.84 4.22
C THR A 849 -2.64 -49.30 4.10
N GLU A 850 -2.86 -47.98 4.19
CA GLU A 850 -4.16 -47.36 3.95
C GLU A 850 -4.62 -47.54 2.48
N ARG A 851 -3.69 -47.47 1.52
CA ARG A 851 -3.98 -47.78 0.11
C ARG A 851 -4.42 -49.24 -0.06
N LEU A 852 -3.71 -50.19 0.56
CA LEU A 852 -4.07 -51.61 0.51
C LEU A 852 -5.41 -51.91 1.20
N ILE A 853 -5.65 -51.37 2.39
CA ILE A 853 -6.92 -51.51 3.11
C ILE A 853 -8.09 -50.97 2.28
N THR A 854 -7.91 -49.84 1.58
CA THR A 854 -8.96 -49.24 0.73
C THR A 854 -9.07 -49.84 -0.67
N GLN A 855 -8.17 -50.74 -1.08
CA GLN A 855 -8.16 -51.30 -2.44
C GLN A 855 -9.48 -52.01 -2.84
N PRO A 856 -10.12 -52.85 -1.99
CA PRO A 856 -11.41 -53.48 -2.33
C PRO A 856 -12.50 -52.49 -2.75
N GLN A 857 -12.55 -51.30 -2.14
CA GLN A 857 -13.54 -50.26 -2.46
C GLN A 857 -13.27 -49.61 -3.81
N ARG A 858 -11.98 -49.49 -4.18
CA ARG A 858 -11.56 -48.97 -5.50
C ARG A 858 -11.92 -49.98 -6.57
N ASP A 859 -11.57 -51.25 -6.37
CA ASP A 859 -11.89 -52.36 -7.26
C ASP A 859 -13.41 -52.48 -7.46
N PHE A 860 -14.20 -52.36 -6.38
CA PHE A 860 -15.68 -52.34 -6.44
C PHE A 860 -16.22 -51.14 -7.23
N THR A 861 -15.67 -49.95 -7.01
CA THR A 861 -16.12 -48.73 -7.72
C THR A 861 -15.79 -48.83 -9.21
N GLN A 862 -14.58 -49.26 -9.54
CA GLN A 862 -14.11 -49.43 -10.93
C GLN A 862 -14.89 -50.54 -11.65
N PHE A 863 -15.23 -51.64 -10.98
CA PHE A 863 -16.07 -52.70 -11.54
C PHE A 863 -17.47 -52.18 -11.90
N VAL A 864 -18.10 -51.43 -11.01
CA VAL A 864 -19.44 -50.87 -11.25
C VAL A 864 -19.41 -49.82 -12.37
N GLU A 865 -18.36 -48.99 -12.43
CA GLU A 865 -18.16 -48.03 -13.52
C GLU A 865 -17.93 -48.74 -14.87
N ALA A 866 -17.11 -49.79 -14.92
CA ALA A 866 -16.83 -50.56 -16.13
C ALA A 866 -18.06 -51.35 -16.63
N CYS A 867 -18.82 -51.98 -15.74
CA CYS A 867 -19.98 -52.81 -16.12
C CYS A 867 -21.26 -52.01 -16.38
N PHE A 868 -21.48 -50.90 -15.65
CA PHE A 868 -22.76 -50.18 -15.65
C PHE A 868 -22.67 -48.70 -16.04
N GLY A 869 -21.48 -48.11 -16.10
CA GLY A 869 -21.25 -46.73 -16.55
C GLY A 869 -21.83 -46.40 -17.94
N PRO A 870 -21.74 -47.29 -18.96
CA PRO A 870 -22.38 -47.07 -20.27
C PRO A 870 -23.92 -46.92 -20.22
N PHE A 871 -24.56 -47.34 -19.12
CA PHE A 871 -26.00 -47.21 -18.87
C PHE A 871 -26.35 -46.08 -17.90
N ALA A 872 -25.39 -45.21 -17.57
CA ALA A 872 -25.50 -44.10 -16.62
C ALA A 872 -25.96 -44.50 -15.19
N ALA A 873 -25.87 -45.78 -14.83
CA ALA A 873 -26.13 -46.26 -13.48
C ALA A 873 -24.91 -46.01 -12.58
N SER A 874 -25.16 -45.64 -11.32
CA SER A 874 -24.11 -45.24 -10.37
C SER A 874 -24.16 -46.04 -9.06
N LEU A 875 -23.00 -46.13 -8.41
CA LEU A 875 -22.80 -46.94 -7.20
C LEU A 875 -23.63 -46.44 -6.01
N ALA A 876 -24.58 -47.26 -5.56
CA ALA A 876 -25.43 -46.99 -4.40
C ALA A 876 -24.71 -47.24 -3.06
N LYS A 877 -23.76 -46.36 -2.71
CA LYS A 877 -22.85 -46.49 -1.53
C LYS A 877 -23.53 -46.76 -0.17
N THR A 878 -24.82 -46.46 -0.02
CA THR A 878 -25.58 -46.63 1.22
C THR A 878 -26.21 -48.03 1.39
N LYS A 879 -26.03 -48.94 0.43
CA LYS A 879 -26.49 -50.33 0.50
C LYS A 879 -25.32 -51.30 0.56
N ASP A 880 -25.59 -52.48 1.12
CA ASP A 880 -24.68 -53.62 1.10
C ASP A 880 -24.64 -54.24 -0.31
N PRO A 881 -23.51 -54.86 -0.72
CA PRO A 881 -22.31 -55.12 0.09
C PRO A 881 -21.33 -53.94 0.25
N TYR A 882 -21.41 -52.89 -0.58
CA TYR A 882 -20.41 -51.80 -0.56
C TYR A 882 -20.32 -51.08 0.80
N LYS A 883 -21.45 -50.86 1.48
CA LYS A 883 -21.48 -50.21 2.80
C LYS A 883 -20.70 -51.00 3.87
N SER A 884 -20.71 -52.33 3.80
CA SER A 884 -19.94 -53.20 4.70
C SER A 884 -18.44 -53.09 4.42
N LEU A 885 -18.01 -53.09 3.15
CA LEU A 885 -16.63 -52.76 2.73
C LEU A 885 -16.18 -51.36 3.19
N GLU A 886 -17.10 -50.38 3.20
CA GLU A 886 -16.82 -49.02 3.68
C GLU A 886 -16.61 -48.96 5.20
N LYS A 887 -17.24 -49.86 5.97
CA LYS A 887 -17.05 -49.98 7.42
C LYS A 887 -15.77 -50.74 7.76
N GLU A 888 -15.56 -51.90 7.14
CA GLU A 888 -14.40 -52.79 7.35
C GLU A 888 -13.07 -52.03 7.24
N ALA A 889 -12.90 -51.24 6.17
CA ALA A 889 -11.71 -50.43 5.97
C ALA A 889 -11.51 -49.35 7.05
N LYS A 890 -12.59 -48.73 7.56
CA LYS A 890 -12.50 -47.72 8.62
C LYS A 890 -12.08 -48.33 9.95
N ASP A 891 -12.63 -49.50 10.27
CA ASP A 891 -12.27 -50.25 11.47
C ASP A 891 -10.79 -50.70 11.39
N LEU A 892 -10.32 -51.15 10.22
CA LEU A 892 -8.90 -51.49 9.98
C LEU A 892 -7.95 -50.27 10.06
N ILE A 893 -8.33 -49.12 9.47
CA ILE A 893 -7.53 -47.89 9.52
C ILE A 893 -7.42 -47.36 10.96
N ALA A 894 -8.49 -47.46 11.76
CA ALA A 894 -8.44 -47.08 13.17
C ALA A 894 -7.44 -47.93 13.98
N VAL A 895 -7.39 -49.25 13.74
CA VAL A 895 -6.41 -50.16 14.36
C VAL A 895 -4.97 -49.87 13.89
N LEU A 896 -4.79 -49.47 12.63
CA LEU A 896 -3.50 -49.01 12.09
C LEU A 896 -3.03 -47.74 12.82
N HIS A 897 -3.88 -46.73 12.92
CA HIS A 897 -3.57 -45.46 13.60
C HIS A 897 -3.23 -45.68 15.08
N GLU A 898 -4.00 -46.51 15.80
CA GLU A 898 -3.72 -46.78 17.21
C GLU A 898 -2.33 -47.41 17.43
N LYS A 899 -1.94 -48.36 16.58
CA LYS A 899 -0.62 -49.00 16.62
C LYS A 899 0.49 -47.99 16.29
N LEU A 900 0.32 -47.18 15.24
CA LEU A 900 1.28 -46.16 14.83
C LEU A 900 1.47 -45.09 15.90
N ASP A 901 0.40 -44.55 16.49
CA ASP A 901 0.50 -43.47 17.47
C ASP A 901 1.07 -43.94 18.82
N ARG A 902 0.82 -45.20 19.20
CA ARG A 902 1.54 -45.85 20.31
C ARG A 902 3.04 -45.94 20.03
N ARG A 903 3.47 -46.16 18.78
CA ARG A 903 4.89 -46.18 18.39
C ARG A 903 5.50 -44.77 18.37
N ARG A 904 4.88 -43.83 17.66
CA ARG A 904 5.29 -42.41 17.53
C ARG A 904 5.58 -41.74 18.87
N LYS A 905 4.74 -41.95 19.89
CA LYS A 905 4.91 -41.37 21.23
C LYS A 905 6.22 -41.77 21.93
N ASN A 906 6.82 -42.91 21.57
CA ASN A 906 8.11 -43.34 22.13
C ASN A 906 9.31 -42.70 21.41
N LEU A 907 9.12 -42.25 20.16
CA LEU A 907 10.13 -41.63 19.28
C LEU A 907 10.19 -40.09 19.42
N GLN A 908 9.51 -39.52 20.42
CA GLN A 908 9.52 -38.07 20.67
C GLN A 908 10.63 -37.68 21.66
N THR A 909 11.51 -36.75 21.26
CA THR A 909 12.62 -36.22 22.08
C THR A 909 12.15 -35.46 23.32
N GLY A 910 10.89 -35.01 23.38
CA GLY A 910 10.32 -34.28 24.52
C GLY A 910 10.86 -32.86 24.74
N LEU A 911 11.72 -32.36 23.84
CA LEU A 911 12.30 -31.03 23.90
C LEU A 911 11.25 -29.95 23.58
N GLY A 912 11.13 -28.93 24.42
CA GLY A 912 10.32 -27.74 24.13
C GLY A 912 10.95 -26.85 23.05
N VAL A 913 10.14 -26.16 22.25
CA VAL A 913 10.57 -25.34 21.09
C VAL A 913 11.74 -24.39 21.43
N ALA A 914 11.66 -23.68 22.56
CA ALA A 914 12.69 -22.72 22.99
C ALA A 914 14.02 -23.36 23.47
N VAL A 915 14.07 -24.68 23.63
CA VAL A 915 15.32 -25.45 23.81
C VAL A 915 15.81 -25.94 22.46
N ARG A 916 14.91 -26.47 21.62
CA ARG A 916 15.22 -26.97 20.26
C ARG A 916 15.89 -25.89 19.40
N SER A 917 15.39 -24.65 19.45
CA SER A 917 15.97 -23.48 18.75
C SER A 917 17.35 -23.02 19.25
N LYS A 918 17.88 -23.66 20.30
CA LYS A 918 19.16 -23.31 20.93
C LYS A 918 20.19 -24.42 20.85
N ILE A 919 19.82 -25.63 20.41
CA ILE A 919 20.77 -26.73 20.30
C ILE A 919 21.66 -26.51 19.06
N LYS A 920 22.98 -26.69 19.23
CA LYS A 920 24.00 -26.59 18.19
C LYS A 920 25.09 -27.64 18.40
N LEU A 921 25.92 -27.83 17.38
CA LEU A 921 27.12 -28.68 17.38
C LEU A 921 28.39 -27.86 17.07
N THR A 922 29.58 -28.41 17.30
CA THR A 922 30.82 -27.80 16.76
C THR A 922 30.89 -27.98 15.25
N THR A 923 31.74 -27.21 14.58
CA THR A 923 32.00 -27.35 13.13
C THR A 923 32.44 -28.75 12.72
N PHE A 924 33.15 -29.48 13.59
CA PHE A 924 33.56 -30.87 13.34
C PHE A 924 32.41 -31.84 13.57
N ASP A 925 31.78 -31.80 14.75
CA ASP A 925 30.70 -32.72 15.13
C ASP A 925 29.53 -32.62 14.15
N LEU A 926 29.18 -31.40 13.71
CA LEU A 926 28.11 -31.14 12.76
C LEU A 926 28.38 -31.81 11.40
N LYS A 927 29.63 -31.75 10.90
CA LYS A 927 30.00 -32.44 9.65
C LYS A 927 29.90 -33.96 9.78
N VAL A 928 30.38 -34.55 10.87
CA VAL A 928 30.24 -36.00 11.15
C VAL A 928 28.76 -36.40 11.15
N VAL A 929 27.93 -35.64 11.86
CA VAL A 929 26.50 -35.91 12.07
C VAL A 929 25.69 -35.80 10.78
N ILE A 930 26.01 -34.85 9.90
CA ILE A 930 25.39 -34.71 8.58
C ILE A 930 25.90 -35.79 7.61
N GLN A 931 27.20 -36.09 7.59
CA GLN A 931 27.77 -37.13 6.74
C GLN A 931 27.20 -38.52 7.08
N GLN A 932 27.15 -38.88 8.35
CA GLN A 932 26.54 -40.14 8.80
C GLN A 932 25.03 -40.13 8.60
N GLY A 933 24.35 -38.99 8.80
CA GLY A 933 22.92 -38.85 8.47
C GLY A 933 22.63 -39.10 6.99
N ALA A 934 23.45 -38.57 6.08
CA ALA A 934 23.33 -38.80 4.64
C ALA A 934 23.56 -40.28 4.26
N LEU A 935 24.55 -40.95 4.86
CA LEU A 935 24.80 -42.38 4.65
C LEU A 935 23.66 -43.27 5.20
N MET A 936 23.04 -42.87 6.32
CA MET A 936 21.84 -43.55 6.83
C MET A 936 20.63 -43.36 5.89
N LEU A 937 20.45 -42.15 5.33
CA LEU A 937 19.42 -41.87 4.34
C LEU A 937 19.60 -42.69 3.06
N GLU A 938 20.78 -42.62 2.44
CA GLU A 938 21.11 -43.33 1.20
C GLU A 938 20.88 -44.85 1.32
N ARG A 939 21.16 -45.42 2.50
CA ARG A 939 20.94 -46.86 2.79
C ARG A 939 19.47 -47.23 3.02
N LEU A 940 18.66 -46.35 3.60
CA LEU A 940 17.30 -46.66 4.07
C LEU A 940 16.19 -46.12 3.18
N TYR A 941 16.33 -44.93 2.58
CA TYR A 941 15.24 -44.29 1.84
C TYR A 941 14.86 -45.05 0.56
N PRO A 942 15.78 -45.50 -0.30
CA PRO A 942 15.43 -46.25 -1.51
C PRO A 942 14.65 -47.55 -1.20
N THR A 943 14.99 -48.22 -0.09
CA THR A 943 14.50 -49.56 0.26
C THR A 943 13.29 -49.56 1.21
N HIS A 944 13.17 -48.59 2.11
CA HIS A 944 12.08 -48.51 3.10
C HIS A 944 11.06 -47.39 2.82
N VAL A 945 11.45 -46.31 2.12
CA VAL A 945 10.61 -45.12 1.95
C VAL A 945 10.12 -44.98 0.51
N PHE A 946 11.03 -44.84 -0.46
CA PHE A 946 10.69 -44.71 -1.89
C PHE A 946 9.98 -45.96 -2.43
N ALA A 947 10.39 -47.17 -2.00
CA ALA A 947 9.72 -48.42 -2.36
C ALA A 947 8.23 -48.50 -1.96
N ARG A 948 7.76 -47.62 -1.06
CA ARG A 948 6.36 -47.57 -0.56
C ARG A 948 5.59 -46.33 -1.04
N LEU A 949 6.26 -45.34 -1.63
CA LEU A 949 5.67 -44.06 -2.02
C LEU A 949 4.98 -44.14 -3.41
N PRO A 950 3.81 -43.49 -3.59
CA PRO A 950 3.11 -43.44 -4.88
C PRO A 950 3.47 -42.17 -5.67
N GLY A 951 4.63 -42.15 -6.34
CA GLY A 951 5.08 -41.04 -7.21
C GLY A 951 6.41 -41.33 -7.90
N ASN A 952 6.92 -40.40 -8.72
CA ASN A 952 8.31 -40.46 -9.19
C ASN A 952 9.25 -39.91 -8.09
N GLU A 953 10.50 -40.36 -8.07
CA GLU A 953 11.49 -39.85 -7.12
C GLU A 953 11.81 -38.36 -7.35
N GLU A 954 11.80 -37.92 -8.61
CA GLU A 954 12.02 -36.53 -9.02
C GLU A 954 11.00 -35.57 -8.35
N ASP A 955 9.72 -35.98 -8.27
CA ASP A 955 8.66 -35.22 -7.61
C ASP A 955 8.97 -34.97 -6.12
N PHE A 956 9.59 -35.95 -5.43
CA PHE A 956 9.95 -35.82 -4.01
C PHE A 956 11.07 -34.79 -3.81
N TRP A 957 12.10 -34.82 -4.65
CA TRP A 957 13.22 -33.88 -4.56
C TRP A 957 12.80 -32.45 -4.91
N GLU A 958 11.98 -32.25 -5.95
CA GLU A 958 11.45 -30.92 -6.30
C GLU A 958 10.56 -30.34 -5.19
N ASN A 959 9.67 -31.15 -4.59
CA ASN A 959 8.86 -30.72 -3.44
C ASN A 959 9.67 -30.40 -2.16
N LYS A 960 10.96 -30.74 -2.12
CA LYS A 960 11.91 -30.35 -1.06
C LYS A 960 12.82 -29.19 -1.45
N GLY A 961 12.78 -28.73 -2.70
CA GLY A 961 13.70 -27.70 -3.22
C GLY A 961 15.15 -28.18 -3.32
N LEU A 962 15.37 -29.49 -3.40
CA LEU A 962 16.68 -30.13 -3.42
C LEU A 962 17.00 -30.73 -4.79
N GLY A 963 18.28 -30.99 -5.06
CA GLY A 963 18.70 -31.80 -6.20
C GLY A 963 18.38 -33.28 -5.99
N VAL A 964 18.17 -34.02 -7.08
CA VAL A 964 18.02 -35.49 -7.03
C VAL A 964 19.29 -36.11 -6.43
N CYS A 965 19.11 -37.04 -5.49
CA CYS A 965 20.18 -37.66 -4.69
C CYS A 965 20.96 -36.71 -3.75
N ASP A 966 20.45 -35.52 -3.40
CA ASP A 966 21.07 -34.65 -2.38
C ASP A 966 20.76 -35.12 -0.94
N TRP A 967 21.35 -36.26 -0.58
CA TRP A 967 21.22 -36.85 0.75
C TRP A 967 21.77 -35.96 1.88
N ALA A 968 22.73 -35.07 1.59
CA ALA A 968 23.30 -34.14 2.57
C ALA A 968 22.37 -32.94 2.83
N GLY A 969 21.77 -32.37 1.79
CA GLY A 969 20.70 -31.38 1.91
C GLY A 969 19.48 -31.94 2.64
N LEU A 970 19.07 -33.18 2.31
CA LEU A 970 17.95 -33.85 2.99
C LEU A 970 18.26 -34.12 4.48
N ALA A 971 19.47 -34.58 4.81
CA ALA A 971 19.91 -34.71 6.20
C ALA A 971 19.83 -33.37 6.95
N GLY A 972 20.26 -32.27 6.32
CA GLY A 972 20.15 -30.91 6.86
C GLY A 972 18.71 -30.50 7.18
N LEU A 973 17.79 -30.67 6.22
CA LEU A 973 16.36 -30.39 6.43
C LEU A 973 15.77 -31.25 7.55
N MET A 974 16.20 -32.50 7.69
CA MET A 974 15.72 -33.39 8.77
C MET A 974 16.31 -33.03 10.13
N TYR A 975 17.57 -32.60 10.23
CA TYR A 975 18.11 -32.05 11.47
C TYR A 975 17.43 -30.73 11.86
N ALA A 976 17.00 -29.91 10.89
CA ALA A 976 16.19 -28.72 11.15
C ALA A 976 14.77 -29.06 11.64
N ASP A 977 14.15 -30.13 11.13
CA ASP A 977 12.86 -30.66 11.63
C ASP A 977 12.99 -31.31 13.03
N ILE A 978 14.14 -31.90 13.37
CA ILE A 978 14.41 -32.48 14.70
C ILE A 978 14.68 -31.38 15.73
N PHE A 979 15.54 -30.41 15.41
CA PHE A 979 15.94 -29.31 16.30
C PHE A 979 15.37 -27.97 15.81
N SER A 980 16.12 -27.25 14.97
CA SER A 980 15.69 -26.01 14.30
C SER A 980 16.62 -25.69 13.12
N LEU A 981 16.27 -24.71 12.29
CA LEU A 981 17.19 -24.15 11.31
C LEU A 981 18.50 -23.64 11.95
N ASP A 982 18.44 -23.12 13.19
CA ASP A 982 19.62 -22.63 13.91
C ASP A 982 20.60 -23.74 14.34
N PHE A 983 20.17 -25.00 14.40
CA PHE A 983 21.05 -26.16 14.63
C PHE A 983 22.09 -26.33 13.52
N LEU A 984 21.74 -25.91 12.30
CA LEU A 984 22.63 -25.95 11.14
C LEU A 984 23.70 -24.85 11.21
N GLN A 985 23.52 -23.81 12.02
CA GLN A 985 24.63 -22.89 12.30
C GLN A 985 25.58 -23.54 13.32
N PRO A 986 26.85 -23.81 12.97
CA PRO A 986 27.82 -24.30 13.93
C PRO A 986 28.01 -23.30 15.08
N LEU A 987 28.45 -23.81 16.21
CA LEU A 987 28.65 -23.06 17.44
C LEU A 987 30.03 -22.36 17.41
N ASP A 988 30.05 -21.03 17.42
CA ASP A 988 31.27 -20.22 17.31
C ASP A 988 32.12 -20.26 18.61
N ASP A 989 33.42 -20.02 18.51
CA ASP A 989 34.31 -20.02 19.69
C ASP A 989 34.01 -18.88 20.70
N SER A 990 33.30 -17.85 20.26
CA SER A 990 32.79 -16.76 21.11
C SER A 990 31.42 -17.02 21.75
N ASP A 991 30.69 -18.07 21.35
CA ASP A 991 29.34 -18.33 21.83
C ASP A 991 29.32 -18.87 23.27
N THR A 992 28.35 -18.41 24.07
CA THR A 992 28.11 -19.00 25.39
C THR A 992 27.37 -20.34 25.26
N LYS A 993 28.07 -21.43 25.58
CA LYS A 993 27.64 -22.81 25.37
C LYS A 993 27.50 -23.61 26.67
N PHE A 994 26.42 -24.38 26.77
CA PHE A 994 26.13 -25.29 27.90
C PHE A 994 25.86 -26.71 27.38
N ARG A 995 26.48 -27.74 27.95
CA ARG A 995 26.31 -29.11 27.45
C ARG A 995 25.00 -29.75 27.95
N LEU A 996 24.26 -30.38 27.05
CA LEU A 996 23.14 -31.28 27.37
C LEU A 996 23.66 -32.70 27.37
N GLU A 997 23.73 -33.34 28.53
CA GLU A 997 24.26 -34.70 28.64
C GLU A 997 23.13 -35.75 28.61
N PRO A 998 23.36 -36.96 28.08
CA PRO A 998 22.38 -38.04 28.15
C PRO A 998 22.28 -38.57 29.58
N HIS A 999 21.12 -39.13 29.95
CA HIS A 999 21.00 -39.81 31.24
C HIS A 999 21.97 -41.02 31.30
N PRO A 1000 22.72 -41.23 32.39
CA PRO A 1000 23.83 -42.22 32.44
C PRO A 1000 23.42 -43.70 32.34
N GLY A 1001 22.13 -44.01 32.16
CA GLY A 1001 21.62 -45.34 31.83
C GLY A 1001 21.33 -45.55 30.32
N VAL A 1002 21.57 -44.54 29.47
CA VAL A 1002 21.34 -44.63 28.02
C VAL A 1002 22.61 -45.14 27.31
N ASP A 1003 22.47 -46.24 26.59
CA ASP A 1003 23.53 -46.84 25.76
C ASP A 1003 23.64 -46.10 24.43
N LEU A 1004 24.81 -45.53 24.14
CA LEU A 1004 25.12 -44.80 22.90
C LEU A 1004 26.28 -45.43 22.10
N SER A 1005 26.80 -46.58 22.55
CA SER A 1005 27.99 -47.25 22.00
C SER A 1005 27.99 -47.36 20.47
N ARG A 1006 26.90 -47.88 19.88
CA ARG A 1006 26.69 -47.99 18.42
C ARG A 1006 26.93 -46.68 17.66
N TYR A 1007 26.52 -45.53 18.22
CA TYR A 1007 26.74 -44.23 17.57
C TYR A 1007 28.15 -43.69 17.81
N THR A 1008 28.75 -43.98 18.97
CA THR A 1008 30.17 -43.68 19.24
C THR A 1008 31.08 -44.42 18.25
N ASP A 1009 30.78 -45.68 17.93
CA ASP A 1009 31.49 -46.45 16.89
C ASP A 1009 31.28 -45.83 15.49
N MET A 1010 30.05 -45.43 15.13
CA MET A 1010 29.79 -44.72 13.87
C MET A 1010 30.60 -43.41 13.76
N VAL A 1011 30.59 -42.59 14.82
CA VAL A 1011 31.36 -41.34 14.91
C VAL A 1011 32.85 -41.60 14.76
N HIS A 1012 33.41 -42.60 15.47
CA HIS A 1012 34.82 -42.96 15.35
C HIS A 1012 35.19 -43.58 14.00
N SER A 1013 34.28 -44.26 13.31
CA SER A 1013 34.51 -44.78 11.95
C SER A 1013 34.48 -43.71 10.85
N THR A 1014 34.15 -42.45 11.19
CA THR A 1014 34.01 -41.36 10.20
C THR A 1014 35.36 -40.68 9.91
N GLU A 1015 36.10 -41.19 8.93
CA GLU A 1015 37.29 -40.50 8.40
C GLU A 1015 36.93 -39.23 7.61
N LEU A 1016 36.78 -38.10 8.32
CA LEU A 1016 36.85 -36.78 7.69
C LEU A 1016 38.28 -36.51 7.21
N GLY A 1017 38.48 -36.48 5.89
CA GLY A 1017 39.71 -36.00 5.26
C GLY A 1017 40.05 -34.59 5.77
N GLY A 1018 41.09 -34.50 6.60
CA GLY A 1018 41.33 -33.32 7.44
C GLY A 1018 41.50 -32.01 6.66
N ILE A 1019 40.73 -30.99 7.04
CA ILE A 1019 40.73 -29.60 6.54
C ILE A 1019 40.30 -29.43 5.06
N ASN A 1020 40.63 -30.38 4.18
CA ASN A 1020 40.42 -30.31 2.73
C ASN A 1020 39.45 -31.38 2.17
N GLY A 1021 38.73 -32.10 3.03
CA GLY A 1021 37.67 -33.01 2.59
C GLY A 1021 36.56 -32.29 1.80
N PRO A 1022 35.79 -33.01 0.96
CA PRO A 1022 34.70 -32.41 0.19
C PRO A 1022 33.71 -31.73 1.13
N ASP A 1023 33.28 -30.50 0.79
CA ASP A 1023 32.49 -29.70 1.71
C ASP A 1023 31.02 -30.12 1.70
N LEU A 1024 30.73 -31.18 2.46
CA LEU A 1024 29.39 -31.75 2.71
C LEU A 1024 28.40 -30.76 3.38
N LEU A 1025 28.84 -29.52 3.66
CA LEU A 1025 28.03 -28.39 4.13
C LEU A 1025 27.73 -27.37 3.00
N GLY A 1026 27.77 -27.76 1.73
CA GLY A 1026 27.51 -26.87 0.61
C GLY A 1026 26.16 -26.12 0.70
N ALA A 1027 26.18 -24.82 0.39
CA ALA A 1027 25.04 -23.88 0.21
C ALA A 1027 24.07 -23.64 1.39
N VAL A 1028 23.67 -24.67 2.14
CA VAL A 1028 22.69 -24.58 3.24
C VAL A 1028 23.29 -23.95 4.51
N TYR A 1029 24.62 -23.98 4.65
CA TYR A 1029 25.32 -23.75 5.93
C TYR A 1029 26.16 -22.47 5.99
N ALA A 1030 26.06 -21.57 5.01
CA ALA A 1030 26.76 -20.29 5.06
C ALA A 1030 26.31 -19.48 6.29
N PRO A 1031 27.18 -19.23 7.29
CA PRO A 1031 26.73 -18.63 8.55
C PRO A 1031 26.22 -17.22 8.31
N ARG A 1032 25.06 -16.89 8.92
CA ARG A 1032 24.52 -15.52 9.01
C ARG A 1032 25.36 -14.66 9.96
N GLY A 1033 26.65 -14.51 9.65
CA GLY A 1033 27.49 -13.47 10.22
C GLY A 1033 27.00 -12.08 9.80
N ASN A 1034 27.61 -11.03 10.35
CA ASN A 1034 27.10 -9.65 10.28
C ASN A 1034 26.92 -9.05 8.87
N ILE A 1035 27.43 -9.71 7.82
CA ILE A 1035 27.39 -9.29 6.41
C ILE A 1035 25.97 -9.51 5.83
N GLN A 1036 25.16 -8.45 5.79
CA GLN A 1036 23.78 -8.49 5.27
C GLN A 1036 23.73 -8.32 3.74
N VAL A 1037 24.01 -9.41 3.02
CA VAL A 1037 23.79 -9.44 1.56
C VAL A 1037 22.30 -9.58 1.24
N HIS A 1038 21.76 -8.61 0.51
CA HIS A 1038 20.37 -8.59 0.06
C HIS A 1038 20.21 -9.39 -1.24
N SER A 1039 19.05 -10.06 -1.39
CA SER A 1039 18.63 -10.63 -2.68
C SER A 1039 18.48 -9.51 -3.72
N PRO A 1040 19.02 -9.67 -4.94
CA PRO A 1040 18.90 -8.63 -5.96
C PRO A 1040 17.45 -8.46 -6.40
N TYR A 1041 17.03 -7.21 -6.60
CA TYR A 1041 15.67 -6.86 -6.97
C TYR A 1041 15.66 -5.61 -7.85
N LEU A 1042 14.83 -5.63 -8.90
CA LEU A 1042 14.56 -4.48 -9.77
C LEU A 1042 13.05 -4.27 -9.84
N GLU A 1043 12.57 -3.09 -9.47
CA GLU A 1043 11.16 -2.75 -9.63
C GLU A 1043 10.78 -2.79 -11.11
N VAL A 1044 9.66 -3.45 -11.44
CA VAL A 1044 9.06 -3.42 -12.79
C VAL A 1044 8.73 -1.98 -13.24
N SER A 1045 8.57 -1.05 -12.29
CA SER A 1045 8.51 0.40 -12.49
C SER A 1045 9.63 0.94 -13.39
N ALA A 1046 10.85 0.41 -13.27
CA ALA A 1046 12.04 0.98 -13.90
C ALA A 1046 12.00 0.98 -15.43
N PHE A 1047 11.27 0.03 -16.03
CA PHE A 1047 11.09 -0.12 -17.47
C PHE A 1047 10.07 0.86 -18.07
N ASN A 1048 9.27 1.54 -17.25
CA ASN A 1048 8.16 2.38 -17.70
C ASN A 1048 8.43 3.87 -17.38
N PRO A 1049 8.69 4.73 -18.37
CA PRO A 1049 9.01 6.14 -18.13
C PRO A 1049 7.81 6.96 -17.58
N ARG A 1050 6.58 6.44 -17.68
CA ARG A 1050 5.38 7.05 -17.07
C ARG A 1050 5.15 6.59 -15.61
N ALA A 1051 6.03 5.75 -15.05
CA ALA A 1051 5.89 5.23 -13.69
C ALA A 1051 6.18 6.29 -12.62
N LYS A 1052 5.13 6.73 -11.92
CA LYS A 1052 5.25 7.62 -10.76
C LYS A 1052 5.68 6.80 -9.53
N GLN A 1053 6.99 6.63 -9.32
CA GLN A 1053 7.50 6.02 -8.10
C GLN A 1053 7.02 6.83 -6.87
N ALA A 1054 6.49 6.14 -5.87
CA ALA A 1054 6.22 6.76 -4.58
C ALA A 1054 7.56 7.02 -3.89
N SER A 1055 7.76 8.22 -3.32
CA SER A 1055 9.04 8.60 -2.71
C SER A 1055 9.41 7.68 -1.54
N ASN A 1056 10.33 6.74 -1.81
CA ASN A 1056 10.74 5.69 -0.86
C ASN A 1056 11.52 6.22 0.36
N SER A 1057 11.86 7.52 0.41
CA SER A 1057 12.50 8.22 1.53
C SER A 1057 11.72 8.22 2.86
N ARG A 1058 10.58 7.53 2.94
CA ARG A 1058 9.77 7.33 4.16
C ARG A 1058 9.72 5.87 4.65
N LYS A 1059 10.47 4.94 4.06
CA LYS A 1059 10.43 3.50 4.41
C LYS A 1059 11.61 2.97 5.22
N SER A 1060 12.78 3.60 5.22
CA SER A 1060 13.98 3.13 5.92
C SER A 1060 13.86 3.23 7.46
N ASP A 1061 13.29 4.31 7.98
CA ASP A 1061 13.25 4.66 9.42
C ASP A 1061 12.26 3.85 10.28
N LYS A 1062 11.82 2.66 9.85
CA LYS A 1062 10.87 1.80 10.59
C LYS A 1062 11.27 0.32 10.66
N ARG A 1063 12.47 0.06 11.19
CA ARG A 1063 12.89 -1.25 11.72
C ARG A 1063 13.39 -1.15 13.18
N CYS A 1064 12.55 -0.58 14.04
CA CYS A 1064 12.56 -0.74 15.50
C CYS A 1064 11.12 -0.62 16.02
N ASP A 1065 10.87 -1.11 17.24
CA ASP A 1065 9.59 -1.21 17.95
C ASP A 1065 8.61 -2.33 17.50
N THR A 1066 8.97 -3.58 17.82
CA THR A 1066 8.08 -4.74 17.73
C THR A 1066 7.19 -4.85 18.97
N SER A 1067 5.99 -4.27 18.96
CA SER A 1067 4.87 -4.60 19.88
C SER A 1067 3.57 -3.89 19.50
N GLY A 1068 2.43 -4.58 19.65
CA GLY A 1068 1.10 -3.97 19.59
C GLY A 1068 0.32 -4.20 18.29
N LEU A 1069 -0.33 -5.37 18.19
CA LEU A 1069 -1.37 -5.63 17.20
C LEU A 1069 -2.64 -4.86 17.57
N LEU A 1070 -3.20 -4.05 16.66
CA LEU A 1070 -4.65 -3.81 16.55
C LEU A 1070 -5.04 -3.07 15.25
N THR A 1071 -6.28 -3.28 14.83
CA THR A 1071 -6.87 -2.88 13.54
C THR A 1071 -6.88 -1.36 13.28
N SER A 1072 -6.63 -0.95 12.03
CA SER A 1072 -6.95 0.40 11.53
C SER A 1072 -7.65 0.33 10.16
N THR A 1073 -8.65 1.19 9.95
CA THR A 1073 -9.59 1.11 8.82
C THR A 1073 -9.12 1.86 7.57
N LYS A 1074 -9.55 1.40 6.39
CA LYS A 1074 -9.18 1.98 5.09
C LYS A 1074 -9.75 3.41 4.91
N ILE A 1075 -8.92 4.43 5.14
CA ILE A 1075 -9.25 5.82 4.79
C ILE A 1075 -9.07 6.05 3.28
N ARG A 1076 -10.03 6.79 2.71
CA ARG A 1076 -10.22 7.04 1.27
C ARG A 1076 -9.13 7.96 0.71
N ARG A 1077 -8.54 7.62 -0.45
CA ARG A 1077 -7.58 8.50 -1.16
C ARG A 1077 -8.19 9.90 -1.39
N ARG A 1078 -7.55 10.93 -0.83
CA ARG A 1078 -7.57 12.29 -1.36
C ARG A 1078 -6.35 12.45 -2.27
N THR A 1079 -6.49 13.27 -3.32
CA THR A 1079 -5.39 13.60 -4.23
C THR A 1079 -4.31 14.38 -3.49
N MET A 1080 -3.07 13.89 -3.52
CA MET A 1080 -1.91 14.56 -2.94
C MET A 1080 -1.33 15.57 -3.92
N THR A 1081 -1.90 16.77 -3.97
CA THR A 1081 -1.12 17.96 -4.29
C THR A 1081 -0.25 18.27 -3.08
N SER A 1082 1.07 18.32 -3.25
CA SER A 1082 2.01 18.69 -2.18
C SER A 1082 2.09 20.22 -2.01
N GLU A 1083 0.93 20.87 -1.88
CA GLU A 1083 0.92 22.22 -1.31
C GLU A 1083 1.30 22.13 0.16
N ASN A 1084 2.11 23.09 0.64
CA ASN A 1084 2.59 23.15 2.02
C ASN A 1084 1.49 23.62 3.00
N ASN A 1085 0.33 22.94 2.99
CA ASN A 1085 -0.83 23.35 3.76
C ASN A 1085 -0.58 23.12 5.26
N SER A 1086 -0.59 24.21 6.02
CA SER A 1086 -0.13 24.29 7.41
C SER A 1086 -1.17 23.81 8.44
N GLU A 1087 -1.96 22.80 8.08
CA GLU A 1087 -3.08 22.31 8.88
C GLU A 1087 -2.65 21.79 10.27
N GLY A 1088 -3.30 22.32 11.32
CA GLY A 1088 -3.46 21.61 12.60
C GLY A 1088 -2.20 21.18 13.35
N ARG A 1089 -1.10 21.95 13.32
CA ARG A 1089 0.14 21.59 14.05
C ARG A 1089 -0.05 21.61 15.58
N TRP A 1090 -0.37 20.46 16.16
CA TRP A 1090 -0.39 20.19 17.61
C TRP A 1090 0.97 20.40 18.33
N GLN A 1091 2.06 20.64 17.60
CA GLN A 1091 3.42 20.77 18.16
C GLN A 1091 4.20 21.95 17.52
N PRO A 1092 3.74 23.21 17.66
CA PRO A 1092 4.36 24.38 17.02
C PRO A 1092 5.76 24.73 17.56
N TRP A 1093 6.20 24.08 18.64
CA TRP A 1093 7.55 24.21 19.21
C TRP A 1093 8.59 23.27 18.58
N LYS A 1094 8.20 22.42 17.62
CA LYS A 1094 9.12 21.61 16.82
C LYS A 1094 9.36 22.27 15.46
N ARG A 1095 10.60 22.71 15.22
CA ARG A 1095 11.08 23.21 13.92
C ARG A 1095 10.80 22.14 12.85
N GLN A 1096 10.29 22.53 11.69
CA GLN A 1096 10.23 21.64 10.53
C GLN A 1096 11.63 21.19 10.18
N ILE A 1097 11.84 19.88 10.14
CA ILE A 1097 13.04 19.27 9.59
C ILE A 1097 12.72 18.95 8.15
N HIS A 1098 13.43 19.57 7.22
CA HIS A 1098 13.55 19.09 5.85
C HIS A 1098 14.87 18.28 5.85
N PRO A 1099 14.82 16.94 5.84
CA PRO A 1099 16.03 16.13 5.75
C PRO A 1099 16.68 16.34 4.39
N TYR A 1100 18.00 16.14 4.27
CA TYR A 1100 18.60 16.08 2.94
C TYR A 1100 17.96 14.95 2.14
N SER A 1101 17.41 15.33 1.00
CA SER A 1101 16.94 14.45 -0.03
C SER A 1101 17.40 15.02 -1.36
N ALA A 1102 17.70 14.18 -2.33
CA ALA A 1102 18.02 14.60 -3.70
C ALA A 1102 16.75 15.06 -4.46
N GLU A 1103 15.85 15.80 -3.78
CA GLU A 1103 14.47 16.11 -4.19
C GLU A 1103 14.35 16.81 -5.55
N LYS A 1104 15.45 17.39 -6.06
CA LYS A 1104 15.53 18.00 -7.39
C LYS A 1104 15.62 16.99 -8.53
N LEU A 1105 16.29 15.84 -8.31
CA LEU A 1105 16.46 14.77 -9.31
C LEU A 1105 15.20 13.89 -9.29
N VAL A 1106 14.39 14.02 -10.33
CA VAL A 1106 13.13 13.28 -10.45
C VAL A 1106 13.41 11.99 -11.22
N ILE A 1107 13.06 10.85 -10.64
CA ILE A 1107 13.30 9.51 -11.21
C ILE A 1107 11.96 8.79 -11.39
N PRO A 1108 11.58 8.35 -12.61
CA PRO A 1108 12.18 8.71 -13.90
C PRO A 1108 12.02 10.22 -14.22
N LEU A 1109 12.77 10.70 -15.22
CA LEU A 1109 12.79 12.12 -15.61
C LEU A 1109 11.41 12.62 -16.08
N PRO A 1110 11.07 13.90 -15.87
CA PRO A 1110 9.74 14.45 -16.14
C PRO A 1110 9.54 14.80 -17.61
N ILE A 1111 9.77 13.84 -18.51
CA ILE A 1111 9.60 13.99 -19.96
C ILE A 1111 8.09 13.97 -20.29
N PRO A 1112 7.55 14.95 -21.04
CA PRO A 1112 6.15 14.96 -21.43
C PRO A 1112 5.82 13.88 -22.47
N HIS A 1113 4.54 13.47 -22.57
CA HIS A 1113 4.11 12.46 -23.54
C HIS A 1113 4.34 12.95 -24.99
N PRO A 1114 4.69 12.07 -25.95
CA PRO A 1114 4.97 12.44 -27.34
C PRO A 1114 3.89 13.29 -28.04
N ALA A 1115 2.60 13.09 -27.73
CA ALA A 1115 1.53 13.96 -28.24
C ALA A 1115 1.64 15.43 -27.79
N HIS A 1116 2.12 15.69 -26.56
CA HIS A 1116 2.42 17.05 -26.09
C HIS A 1116 3.69 17.61 -26.75
N ILE A 1117 4.69 16.77 -27.05
CA ILE A 1117 5.91 17.17 -27.78
C ILE A 1117 5.55 17.59 -29.20
N ALA A 1118 4.76 16.78 -29.90
CA ALA A 1118 4.25 17.05 -31.24
C ALA A 1118 3.56 18.43 -31.32
N VAL A 1119 2.59 18.71 -30.44
CA VAL A 1119 1.93 20.02 -30.40
C VAL A 1119 2.89 21.16 -30.01
N THR A 1120 3.90 20.90 -29.18
CA THR A 1120 4.92 21.91 -28.82
C THR A 1120 5.80 22.29 -30.02
N ILE A 1121 6.20 21.31 -30.84
CA ILE A 1121 6.93 21.52 -32.10
C ILE A 1121 6.05 22.27 -33.09
N HIS A 1122 4.81 21.79 -33.31
CA HIS A 1122 3.83 22.43 -34.18
C HIS A 1122 3.55 23.90 -33.81
N ASN A 1123 3.50 24.21 -32.52
CA ASN A 1123 3.29 25.58 -32.02
C ASN A 1123 4.52 26.48 -32.11
N ARG A 1124 5.72 25.92 -32.28
CA ARG A 1124 6.97 26.66 -32.55
C ARG A 1124 7.08 26.98 -34.04
N ASP A 1125 6.66 26.04 -34.88
CA ASP A 1125 6.96 26.03 -36.31
C ASP A 1125 5.77 26.48 -37.20
N SER A 1126 4.63 26.88 -36.63
CA SER A 1126 3.46 27.39 -37.37
C SER A 1126 2.81 28.64 -36.75
N GLU A 1127 2.19 29.47 -37.58
CA GLU A 1127 1.59 30.76 -37.19
C GLU A 1127 0.25 30.64 -36.44
N ASP A 1128 -0.39 29.46 -36.46
CA ASP A 1128 -1.69 29.15 -35.84
C ASP A 1128 -1.50 28.20 -34.62
N PRO A 1129 -1.06 28.70 -33.45
CA PRO A 1129 -0.74 27.86 -32.30
C PRO A 1129 -1.99 27.23 -31.64
N ILE A 1130 -1.88 25.96 -31.28
CA ILE A 1130 -2.89 25.20 -30.53
C ILE A 1130 -2.79 25.58 -29.03
N PRO A 1131 -3.87 26.01 -28.36
CA PRO A 1131 -3.80 26.52 -26.98
C PRO A 1131 -3.63 25.39 -25.95
N LEU A 1132 -2.39 24.98 -25.70
CA LEU A 1132 -2.00 23.95 -24.70
C LEU A 1132 -2.46 24.26 -23.26
N ASP A 1133 -2.58 25.55 -22.91
CA ASP A 1133 -3.07 26.01 -21.60
C ASP A 1133 -4.59 25.81 -21.43
N SER A 1134 -5.32 25.47 -22.51
CA SER A 1134 -6.78 25.27 -22.46
C SER A 1134 -7.14 23.91 -21.84
N GLU A 1135 -8.02 23.91 -20.84
CA GLU A 1135 -8.54 22.69 -20.20
C GLU A 1135 -9.12 21.70 -21.23
N LEU A 1136 -9.77 22.20 -22.29
CA LEU A 1136 -10.28 21.37 -23.38
C LEU A 1136 -9.15 20.69 -24.16
N CYS A 1137 -8.06 21.41 -24.46
CA CYS A 1137 -6.90 20.84 -25.13
C CYS A 1137 -6.21 19.79 -24.26
N GLN A 1138 -6.03 20.06 -22.97
CA GLN A 1138 -5.43 19.12 -22.02
C GLN A 1138 -6.30 17.86 -21.82
N ASN A 1139 -7.62 17.99 -21.85
CA ASN A 1139 -8.53 16.84 -21.76
C ASN A 1139 -8.56 16.02 -23.06
N ILE A 1140 -8.48 16.65 -24.24
CA ILE A 1140 -8.31 15.95 -25.53
C ILE A 1140 -6.96 15.22 -25.60
N LEU A 1141 -5.86 15.87 -25.20
CA LEU A 1141 -4.54 15.23 -25.14
C LEU A 1141 -4.49 14.08 -24.14
N ARG A 1142 -5.17 14.20 -22.98
CA ARG A 1142 -5.32 13.07 -22.04
C ARG A 1142 -6.09 11.90 -22.62
N ALA A 1143 -7.14 12.14 -23.41
CA ALA A 1143 -7.85 11.08 -24.11
C ALA A 1143 -6.94 10.34 -25.12
N ILE A 1144 -6.06 11.06 -25.83
CA ILE A 1144 -5.05 10.50 -26.74
C ILE A 1144 -3.94 9.74 -25.95
N GLU A 1145 -3.61 10.18 -24.73
CA GLU A 1145 -2.69 9.48 -23.80
C GLU A 1145 -3.26 8.17 -23.21
N GLU A 1146 -4.58 7.98 -23.28
CA GLU A 1146 -5.32 6.87 -22.69
C GLU A 1146 -5.98 5.93 -23.70
N SER A 1147 -6.12 6.32 -24.97
CA SER A 1147 -6.57 5.44 -26.06
C SER A 1147 -5.58 4.31 -26.34
N PRO A 1148 -6.03 3.12 -26.79
CA PRO A 1148 -5.14 2.12 -27.35
C PRO A 1148 -4.65 2.59 -28.73
N GLY A 1149 -3.34 2.70 -28.90
CA GLY A 1149 -2.74 3.22 -30.14
C GLY A 1149 -2.26 2.11 -31.05
N GLU A 1150 -2.84 1.98 -32.25
CA GLU A 1150 -2.15 1.29 -33.33
C GLU A 1150 -0.97 2.15 -33.79
N MET A 1151 0.24 1.55 -33.78
CA MET A 1151 1.38 2.18 -34.44
C MET A 1151 1.19 2.07 -35.96
N ALA A 1152 1.64 3.07 -36.70
CA ALA A 1152 1.86 2.95 -38.14
C ALA A 1152 3.02 1.96 -38.39
N THR A 1153 2.71 0.66 -38.45
CA THR A 1153 3.67 -0.40 -38.76
C THR A 1153 4.15 -0.30 -40.20
N GLU A 1154 5.42 -0.60 -40.44
CA GLU A 1154 6.10 -0.43 -41.72
C GLU A 1154 5.47 -1.24 -42.88
N TYR A 1155 4.60 -0.61 -43.65
CA TYR A 1155 4.24 -1.05 -45.00
C TYR A 1155 4.22 0.13 -45.97
N VAL A 1156 5.38 0.75 -46.16
CA VAL A 1156 5.65 1.71 -47.25
C VAL A 1156 5.55 0.99 -48.59
N SER A 1157 4.31 0.86 -49.07
CA SER A 1157 3.96 0.15 -50.29
C SER A 1157 4.42 0.96 -51.50
N ARG A 1158 5.55 0.55 -52.10
CA ARG A 1158 6.14 1.18 -53.29
C ARG A 1158 5.15 1.19 -54.46
N TYR A 1159 4.45 2.30 -54.68
CA TYR A 1159 3.78 2.58 -55.95
C TYR A 1159 4.59 3.58 -56.77
N ARG A 1160 4.96 3.18 -58.00
CA ARG A 1160 5.96 3.86 -58.82
C ARG A 1160 5.36 4.35 -60.15
N GLY A 1161 5.03 5.64 -60.21
CA GLY A 1161 4.76 6.36 -61.44
C GLY A 1161 3.31 6.33 -61.94
N GLY A 1162 2.93 7.39 -62.67
CA GLY A 1162 1.57 7.63 -63.16
C GLY A 1162 1.06 8.99 -62.69
N GLY A 1163 1.54 10.07 -63.29
CA GLY A 1163 1.18 11.43 -62.89
C GLY A 1163 0.06 12.04 -63.71
N CYS A 1164 -0.83 12.78 -63.05
CA CYS A 1164 -1.58 13.90 -63.62
C CYS A 1164 -2.01 14.82 -62.47
N GLY A 1165 -2.05 16.14 -62.68
CA GLY A 1165 -2.47 17.10 -61.66
C GLY A 1165 -4.00 17.22 -61.55
N GLY A 1166 -4.51 17.58 -60.37
CA GLY A 1166 -5.92 17.89 -60.14
C GLY A 1166 -6.21 18.13 -58.67
N ASP A 1167 -6.77 19.30 -58.35
CA ASP A 1167 -7.19 19.65 -56.99
C ASP A 1167 -8.38 18.79 -56.54
N SER A 1168 -8.37 18.35 -55.28
CA SER A 1168 -9.57 17.91 -54.56
C SER A 1168 -9.42 18.27 -53.07
N SER A 1169 -10.37 18.97 -52.43
CA SER A 1169 -11.83 18.76 -52.38
C SER A 1169 -12.21 17.49 -51.61
N PHE A 1170 -11.86 17.44 -50.32
CA PHE A 1170 -12.32 16.40 -49.41
C PHE A 1170 -13.74 16.69 -48.91
N ASP A 1171 -14.73 16.35 -49.72
CA ASP A 1171 -16.14 16.29 -49.34
C ASP A 1171 -16.78 15.02 -49.95
N SER A 1172 -17.88 14.53 -49.36
CA SER A 1172 -18.58 13.28 -49.73
C SER A 1172 -17.84 11.94 -49.52
N VAL A 1173 -17.99 11.37 -48.33
CA VAL A 1173 -18.40 9.95 -48.21
C VAL A 1173 -19.49 9.85 -47.14
N ALA A 1174 -20.63 9.24 -47.46
CA ALA A 1174 -21.75 9.08 -46.54
C ALA A 1174 -22.32 7.65 -46.57
N SER A 1175 -22.90 7.23 -45.44
CA SER A 1175 -23.91 6.18 -45.32
C SER A 1175 -23.58 4.76 -45.84
N GLN A 1176 -23.06 3.91 -44.95
CA GLN A 1176 -23.55 2.52 -44.84
C GLN A 1176 -23.53 2.01 -43.38
N SER A 1177 -24.72 1.78 -42.82
CA SER A 1177 -25.05 0.64 -41.95
C SER A 1177 -26.51 0.75 -41.48
N SER A 1178 -27.32 -0.27 -41.77
CA SER A 1178 -28.72 -0.33 -41.38
C SER A 1178 -29.09 -1.77 -41.02
N VAL A 1179 -29.35 -2.01 -39.73
CA VAL A 1179 -30.00 -3.24 -39.25
C VAL A 1179 -31.05 -2.84 -38.22
N SER A 1180 -32.27 -3.35 -38.39
CA SER A 1180 -33.45 -3.07 -37.58
C SER A 1180 -33.57 -4.00 -36.38
N ILE A 1181 -34.23 -3.52 -35.31
CA ILE A 1181 -34.85 -4.37 -34.27
C ILE A 1181 -36.27 -3.84 -34.04
N ASP A 1182 -37.24 -4.76 -33.99
CA ASP A 1182 -38.67 -4.48 -33.96
C ASP A 1182 -39.21 -4.00 -32.61
N THR A 1183 -40.44 -3.46 -32.66
CA THR A 1183 -41.25 -3.12 -31.49
C THR A 1183 -42.06 -4.32 -30.99
N GLY A 1184 -42.11 -4.50 -29.67
CA GLY A 1184 -42.99 -5.44 -28.97
C GLY A 1184 -43.69 -4.74 -27.81
N LEU A 1185 -45.00 -4.95 -27.67
CA LEU A 1185 -45.82 -4.41 -26.58
C LEU A 1185 -45.83 -5.38 -25.40
N ASP A 1186 -45.98 -4.86 -24.18
CA ASP A 1186 -47.07 -5.34 -23.31
C ASP A 1186 -47.45 -4.33 -22.20
N LYS A 1187 -48.42 -4.70 -21.37
CA LYS A 1187 -49.34 -3.78 -20.66
C LYS A 1187 -49.46 -4.03 -19.14
N GLU A 1188 -49.76 -2.94 -18.41
CA GLU A 1188 -50.58 -2.93 -17.16
C GLU A 1188 -50.01 -3.68 -15.91
N ASN A 1189 -50.40 -3.44 -14.65
CA ASN A 1189 -51.25 -2.41 -14.01
C ASN A 1189 -50.84 -2.21 -12.52
N GLU A 1190 -51.67 -1.52 -11.73
CA GLU A 1190 -51.70 -1.47 -10.23
C GLU A 1190 -50.64 -0.60 -9.48
N THR A 1191 -50.90 -0.12 -8.26
CA THR A 1191 -51.95 0.86 -7.84
C THR A 1191 -51.53 1.59 -6.54
N THR A 1192 -51.80 2.90 -6.46
CA THR A 1192 -52.32 3.67 -5.29
C THR A 1192 -51.82 3.39 -3.85
N GLN A 1193 -51.32 4.40 -3.10
CA GLN A 1193 -52.11 5.23 -2.14
C GLN A 1193 -51.24 6.29 -1.40
N GLU A 1194 -51.88 7.29 -0.76
CA GLU A 1194 -51.26 8.48 -0.12
C GLU A 1194 -51.39 8.50 1.42
N THR A 1195 -50.44 9.16 2.11
CA THR A 1195 -50.58 9.95 3.37
C THR A 1195 -49.17 10.52 3.71
N ALA A 1196 -48.88 11.80 4.06
CA ALA A 1196 -49.55 12.88 4.79
C ALA A 1196 -49.60 12.70 6.32
N ALA A 1197 -49.17 13.63 7.20
CA ALA A 1197 -48.42 14.90 7.03
C ALA A 1197 -47.87 15.40 8.42
N THR A 1198 -47.26 16.60 8.45
CA THR A 1198 -46.93 17.46 9.64
C THR A 1198 -45.89 16.93 10.66
N ASN A 1199 -45.07 17.74 11.38
CA ASN A 1199 -44.95 19.21 11.50
C ASN A 1199 -43.47 19.69 11.70
N ALA A 1200 -43.24 21.01 11.72
CA ALA A 1200 -41.92 21.69 11.78
C ALA A 1200 -41.49 22.05 13.25
N GLU A 1201 -40.37 22.73 13.61
CA GLU A 1201 -39.64 23.88 13.02
C GLU A 1201 -38.14 24.01 13.40
N LYS A 1202 -37.34 24.64 12.49
CA LYS A 1202 -36.24 25.66 12.67
C LYS A 1202 -34.99 25.37 13.55
N ASP A 1203 -33.80 25.95 13.32
CA ASP A 1203 -33.23 26.88 12.29
C ASP A 1203 -32.14 26.13 11.44
N GLY A 1204 -31.62 26.52 10.27
CA GLY A 1204 -30.94 27.77 9.82
C GLY A 1204 -29.40 27.57 9.87
N GLU A 1205 -28.58 27.63 8.80
CA GLU A 1205 -28.69 28.35 7.53
C GLU A 1205 -28.43 27.49 6.24
N THR A 1206 -29.32 27.64 5.27
CA THR A 1206 -29.13 27.81 3.81
C THR A 1206 -27.91 27.19 3.07
N TYR A 1207 -28.16 26.06 2.36
CA TYR A 1207 -27.56 25.78 1.04
C TYR A 1207 -28.69 25.52 0.02
N HIS A 1208 -28.59 26.11 -1.17
CA HIS A 1208 -29.57 25.87 -2.24
C HIS A 1208 -29.29 24.56 -2.99
N TRP A 1209 -30.26 23.66 -3.02
CA TRP A 1209 -30.23 22.40 -3.77
C TRP A 1209 -31.12 22.49 -5.01
N THR A 1210 -30.60 22.08 -6.17
CA THR A 1210 -31.40 21.85 -7.39
C THR A 1210 -31.49 20.35 -7.69
N LEU A 1211 -32.71 19.88 -7.98
CA LEU A 1211 -33.03 18.45 -8.01
C LEU A 1211 -32.79 17.85 -9.41
N SER A 1212 -31.54 17.56 -9.76
CA SER A 1212 -31.19 16.98 -11.08
C SER A 1212 -30.09 15.91 -11.05
N ASN A 1213 -29.84 15.26 -9.91
CA ASN A 1213 -28.73 14.31 -9.75
C ASN A 1213 -29.03 13.14 -8.78
N TRP A 1214 -30.20 12.51 -8.92
CA TRP A 1214 -30.55 11.25 -8.23
C TRP A 1214 -31.12 10.24 -9.24
N GLY A 1215 -30.22 9.51 -9.90
CA GLY A 1215 -30.55 8.57 -10.98
C GLY A 1215 -29.31 7.91 -11.58
N GLY A 1216 -28.66 7.01 -10.82
CA GLY A 1216 -27.40 6.39 -11.23
C GLY A 1216 -26.85 5.35 -10.25
N GLY A 1217 -27.73 4.64 -9.55
CA GLY A 1217 -27.38 3.83 -8.37
C GLY A 1217 -27.10 2.34 -8.60
N MET A 1218 -27.02 1.84 -9.85
CA MET A 1218 -27.04 0.38 -10.10
C MET A 1218 -26.26 -0.12 -11.33
N THR A 1219 -24.99 0.30 -11.50
CA THR A 1219 -24.04 -0.41 -12.39
C THR A 1219 -22.59 -0.15 -11.97
N ARG A 1220 -21.93 -1.12 -11.32
CA ARG A 1220 -20.49 -1.04 -11.01
C ARG A 1220 -19.76 -2.34 -11.30
N ARG A 1221 -19.52 -2.62 -12.60
CA ARG A 1221 -18.65 -3.73 -13.02
C ARG A 1221 -17.17 -3.40 -12.75
N ARG A 1222 -16.56 -4.23 -11.91
CA ARG A 1222 -15.16 -4.71 -11.92
C ARG A 1222 -14.17 -3.84 -12.72
N ASN A 1223 -13.46 -2.94 -12.04
CA ASN A 1223 -12.22 -2.34 -12.54
C ASN A 1223 -11.20 -2.32 -11.39
N ASN A 1224 -10.29 -3.31 -11.37
CA ASN A 1224 -9.34 -3.53 -10.29
C ASN A 1224 -7.93 -3.65 -10.92
N SER A 1225 -7.28 -2.51 -11.16
CA SER A 1225 -5.95 -2.48 -11.75
C SER A 1225 -4.90 -2.99 -10.75
N GLY A 1226 -4.05 -3.91 -11.22
CA GLY A 1226 -3.16 -4.68 -10.37
C GLY A 1226 -2.08 -3.84 -9.68
N SER A 1227 -2.06 -3.93 -8.35
CA SER A 1227 -0.81 -3.90 -7.58
C SER A 1227 -0.85 -5.10 -6.63
N ILE A 1228 -0.80 -6.30 -7.21
CA ILE A 1228 -0.71 -7.53 -6.43
C ILE A 1228 0.70 -7.56 -5.87
N LYS A 1229 0.84 -7.27 -4.56
CA LYS A 1229 2.08 -7.47 -3.84
C LYS A 1229 2.20 -8.96 -3.54
N VAL A 1230 2.69 -9.72 -4.51
CA VAL A 1230 3.06 -11.12 -4.29
C VAL A 1230 4.34 -11.13 -3.47
N ASP A 1231 4.18 -11.02 -2.15
CA ASP A 1231 5.23 -11.44 -1.23
C ASP A 1231 5.27 -12.96 -1.26
N LEU A 1232 6.01 -13.52 -2.22
CA LEU A 1232 6.51 -14.88 -2.12
C LEU A 1232 7.47 -14.89 -0.94
N ALA A 1233 6.96 -15.30 0.22
CA ALA A 1233 7.80 -15.81 1.30
C ALA A 1233 8.65 -16.95 0.74
N SER A 1234 9.91 -17.07 1.18
CA SER A 1234 10.68 -18.27 0.89
C SER A 1234 9.93 -19.48 1.48
N PRO A 1235 10.00 -20.69 0.90
CA PRO A 1235 9.56 -21.91 1.60
C PRO A 1235 10.21 -22.05 2.99
N GLU A 1236 11.39 -21.42 3.18
CA GLU A 1236 12.15 -21.32 4.44
C GLU A 1236 11.47 -20.44 5.51
N ASP A 1237 10.57 -19.52 5.15
CA ASP A 1237 9.90 -18.58 6.06
C ASP A 1237 8.61 -19.15 6.68
N VAL A 1238 8.21 -20.38 6.34
CA VAL A 1238 6.96 -21.01 6.82
C VAL A 1238 7.27 -22.06 7.89
N THR A 1239 7.36 -21.62 9.15
CA THR A 1239 7.38 -22.54 10.31
C THR A 1239 6.01 -23.19 10.50
N LEU A 1240 5.91 -24.50 10.25
CA LEU A 1240 4.70 -25.29 10.52
C LEU A 1240 4.59 -25.65 12.01
N ASP A 1241 3.57 -25.11 12.69
CA ASP A 1241 3.21 -25.52 14.05
C ASP A 1241 2.72 -26.98 14.05
N THR A 1242 3.55 -27.89 14.56
CA THR A 1242 3.33 -29.34 14.50
C THR A 1242 2.30 -29.89 15.51
N ASP A 1243 1.82 -29.07 16.44
CA ASP A 1243 0.97 -29.48 17.57
C ASP A 1243 -0.55 -29.21 17.40
N THR A 1244 -1.02 -28.75 16.23
CA THR A 1244 -2.47 -28.47 16.03
C THR A 1244 -3.13 -29.24 14.87
N THR A 1245 -3.99 -30.20 15.21
CA THR A 1245 -4.84 -30.96 14.26
C THR A 1245 -6.06 -30.16 13.75
N ARG A 1246 -5.88 -28.84 13.52
CA ARG A 1246 -6.92 -27.94 13.00
C ARG A 1246 -6.32 -26.87 12.08
N VAL A 1247 -6.52 -27.02 10.78
CA VAL A 1247 -6.25 -25.95 9.81
C VAL A 1247 -7.28 -24.82 9.99
N MET A 1248 -6.91 -23.77 10.71
CA MET A 1248 -7.72 -22.57 10.92
C MET A 1248 -7.64 -21.64 9.71
N PHE A 1249 -8.44 -21.91 8.68
CA PHE A 1249 -8.56 -21.04 7.51
C PHE A 1249 -9.12 -19.65 7.88
N SER A 1250 -8.25 -18.62 7.83
CA SER A 1250 -8.68 -17.22 7.92
C SER A 1250 -9.54 -16.87 6.69
N THR A 1251 -10.74 -16.35 6.92
CA THR A 1251 -11.87 -16.42 5.97
C THR A 1251 -11.82 -15.42 4.79
N TYR A 1252 -10.63 -14.93 4.42
CA TYR A 1252 -10.42 -14.03 3.27
C TYR A 1252 -9.11 -14.33 2.52
N GLY A 1253 -9.09 -15.45 1.79
CA GLY A 1253 -8.10 -15.77 0.76
C GLY A 1253 -8.78 -16.35 -0.46
N THR A 1254 -8.43 -15.90 -1.67
CA THR A 1254 -8.94 -16.45 -2.93
C THR A 1254 -8.14 -17.68 -3.34
N THR A 1255 -8.84 -18.72 -3.80
CA THR A 1255 -8.26 -19.82 -4.57
C THR A 1255 -7.72 -19.32 -5.91
N VAL A 1256 -6.56 -19.85 -6.32
CA VAL A 1256 -5.94 -19.86 -7.67
C VAL A 1256 -6.40 -18.73 -8.61
#